data_AF-A0A1B8S8S9-F1
#
_entry.id   AF-A0A1B8S8S9-F1
#
_cell.length_a   1.000
_cell.length_b   1.000
_cell.length_c   1.000
_cell.angle_alpha   90.00
_cell.angle_beta   90.00
_cell.angle_gamma   90.00
#
_symmetry.space_group_name_H-M   'P 1'
#
loop_
_entity.id
_entity.type
_entity.pdbx_description
1 polymer ?
#
loop_
_entity_poly.entity_id
_entity_poly.type
_entity_poly.pdbx_seq_one_letter_code
_entity_poly.pdbx_strand_id
1 'polypeptide(L)'
;LWWARRPLAAARAVLFAQLVDDPSSHPERFPTDEAINAERKRLHDIMEQLVVWENSNDEKLLAQAHREILESTGGNPPPILDPFAGGGTIPLEAQRLGLEAHASDLNPVAVLINKALIEIPPKFAGQPPVSPEVGRDQLAHPWPKATGLAEDVRRYGQWMRDEADKRIGHLYPKATLHNGSQATVIAWIWARTVTCPNPGCGIAMPLVRSWWLGKKKGKEAYVIPSVVGDKVHFAIGHDAKTAPTADTDGTVGRTGATCIGCAAAVDLKYIRAEGRAGRMGAQLMATVAEGSRTRIYLAPTVEHEAAADVPRPDDSPDGDLPSNPRDFKTPNYGMTTFASLFTSRQLTALTTFSDLVTETREHILSDARTAGMTDDGRTLEAGGTGATAAADAVTTYLGMGVSKIADMNNSIARWKSTMDQAIALFARQAIPMAWDYAETSPLAEKHAGGFVTSIAGMAKVLDKIPASATATSWQASATDRPLDGLLISTDPPYYDNIGYSDLSDFFYVWLRRSLRPIHPELLSTMLVPKAEELVANPYRHDGRDGAHKFFEDGFREVFRRARESALSGYPITVYYAFKQSETTEVGEASTGWETLLEGMIRSGWSVTATWPVRSELGNRMIGAGKNALASSIVLALRPRPEDAPRTDRRRFIAALKAELPSALKELQQGAIAPVDLPQAAIGPGMAVFSRYSAVLDDDGSKMRVRAALAHINEVLDEVLA
;
A
#
# COMPACT_ATOMS: atom_id res chain seq x y z
N LEU A 1 2.09 -4.84 -0.20
CA LEU A 1 0.98 -4.01 0.31
C LEU A 1 1.16 -2.66 -0.36
N TRP A 2 0.17 -2.18 -1.12
CA TRP A 2 0.20 -0.79 -1.62
C TRP A 2 0.11 0.18 -0.44
N TRP A 3 0.79 1.30 -0.52
CA TRP A 3 1.04 2.16 0.65
C TRP A 3 -0.19 2.93 1.15
N ALA A 4 -1.19 3.15 0.29
CA ALA A 4 -2.46 3.79 0.62
C ALA A 4 -3.60 2.77 0.52
N ARG A 5 -3.91 2.07 1.61
CA ARG A 5 -5.08 1.19 1.69
C ARG A 5 -6.00 1.62 2.82
N ARG A 6 -7.27 1.84 2.49
CA ARG A 6 -8.33 2.09 3.46
C ARG A 6 -8.87 0.79 4.05
N PRO A 7 -9.46 0.83 5.26
CA PRO A 7 -10.15 -0.33 5.81
C PRO A 7 -11.26 -0.77 4.86
N LEU A 8 -11.21 -2.03 4.43
CA LEU A 8 -12.19 -2.63 3.52
C LEU A 8 -13.63 -2.52 4.07
N ALA A 9 -13.81 -2.84 5.35
CA ALA A 9 -15.09 -2.74 6.05
C ALA A 9 -15.74 -1.33 5.97
N ALA A 10 -14.94 -0.28 6.11
CA ALA A 10 -15.43 1.10 6.02
C ALA A 10 -15.84 1.45 4.59
N ALA A 11 -15.09 1.00 3.58
CA ALA A 11 -15.45 1.20 2.18
C ALA A 11 -16.79 0.54 1.85
N ARG A 12 -16.99 -0.70 2.31
CA ARG A 12 -18.25 -1.44 2.14
C ARG A 12 -19.45 -0.71 2.73
N ALA A 13 -19.34 -0.22 3.96
CA ALA A 13 -20.43 0.47 4.63
C ALA A 13 -20.79 1.80 3.95
N VAL A 14 -19.79 2.57 3.51
CA VAL A 14 -20.03 3.82 2.78
C VAL A 14 -20.70 3.56 1.43
N LEU A 15 -20.27 2.53 0.68
CA LEU A 15 -20.91 2.17 -0.60
C LEU A 15 -22.37 1.75 -0.39
N PHE A 16 -22.66 0.99 0.67
CA PHE A 16 -24.03 0.65 1.05
C PHE A 16 -24.85 1.91 1.36
N ALA A 17 -24.34 2.78 2.24
CA ALA A 17 -25.00 4.02 2.62
C ALA A 17 -25.12 5.05 1.48
N GLN A 18 -24.26 4.96 0.46
CA GLN A 18 -24.31 5.82 -0.73
C GLN A 18 -25.48 5.47 -1.66
N LEU A 19 -25.94 4.21 -1.64
CA LEU A 19 -26.92 3.67 -2.58
C LEU A 19 -28.27 3.34 -1.94
N VAL A 20 -28.34 3.21 -0.61
CA VAL A 20 -29.56 2.86 0.12
C VAL A 20 -30.24 4.12 0.63
N ASP A 21 -31.50 4.31 0.27
CA ASP A 21 -32.28 5.48 0.67
C ASP A 21 -32.69 5.43 2.14
N ASP A 22 -32.72 6.59 2.80
CA ASP A 22 -33.34 6.69 4.13
C ASP A 22 -34.85 6.49 4.01
N PRO A 23 -35.49 5.71 4.89
CA PRO A 23 -36.92 5.43 4.81
C PRO A 23 -37.82 6.67 4.84
N SER A 24 -37.34 7.82 5.34
CA SER A 24 -38.08 9.09 5.25
C SER A 24 -38.28 9.60 3.82
N SER A 25 -37.50 9.09 2.85
CA SER A 25 -37.64 9.38 1.42
C SER A 25 -38.82 8.65 0.78
N HIS A 26 -39.41 7.68 1.49
CA HIS A 26 -40.51 6.83 1.01
C HIS A 26 -41.73 6.89 1.94
N PRO A 27 -42.39 8.05 2.09
CA PRO A 27 -43.56 8.21 2.96
C PRO A 27 -44.73 7.29 2.57
N GLU A 28 -44.78 6.81 1.32
CA GLU A 28 -45.73 5.83 0.83
C GLU A 28 -45.49 4.41 1.39
N ARG A 29 -44.24 4.08 1.73
CA ARG A 29 -43.86 2.79 2.36
C ARG A 29 -43.80 2.90 3.88
N PHE A 30 -43.37 4.06 4.40
CA PHE A 30 -43.15 4.31 5.83
C PHE A 30 -43.92 5.58 6.27
N PRO A 31 -45.24 5.49 6.47
CA PRO A 31 -46.08 6.68 6.66
C PRO A 31 -46.01 7.30 8.07
N THR A 32 -45.29 6.69 9.02
CA THR A 32 -45.18 7.17 10.40
C THR A 32 -43.72 7.24 10.86
N ASP A 33 -43.42 8.14 11.78
CA ASP A 33 -42.08 8.25 12.39
C ASP A 33 -41.63 6.94 13.05
N GLU A 34 -42.56 6.19 13.64
CA GLU A 34 -42.30 4.87 14.21
C GLU A 34 -41.85 3.86 13.14
N ALA A 35 -42.51 3.85 11.98
CA ALA A 35 -42.15 2.98 10.86
C ALA A 35 -40.79 3.38 10.25
N ILE A 36 -40.56 4.69 10.08
CA ILE A 36 -39.27 5.23 9.61
C ILE A 36 -38.14 4.82 10.56
N ASN A 37 -38.32 5.00 11.87
CA ASN A 37 -37.29 4.66 12.86
C ASN A 37 -37.04 3.16 12.96
N ALA A 38 -38.08 2.32 12.86
CA ALA A 38 -37.95 0.87 12.85
C ALA A 38 -37.15 0.39 11.63
N GLU A 39 -37.46 0.92 10.44
CA GLU A 39 -36.75 0.56 9.22
C GLU A 39 -35.32 1.09 9.21
N ARG A 40 -35.10 2.34 9.64
CA ARG A 40 -33.77 2.92 9.77
C ARG A 40 -32.90 2.08 10.70
N LYS A 41 -33.47 1.61 11.82
CA LYS A 41 -32.77 0.68 12.73
C LYS A 41 -32.39 -0.62 12.02
N ARG A 42 -33.29 -1.23 11.23
CA ARG A 42 -32.99 -2.45 10.46
C ARG A 42 -31.83 -2.23 9.48
N LEU A 43 -31.83 -1.11 8.76
CA LEU A 43 -30.74 -0.75 7.83
C LEU A 43 -29.41 -0.51 8.56
N HIS A 44 -29.45 0.14 9.72
CA HIS A 44 -28.28 0.30 10.59
C HIS A 44 -27.76 -1.06 11.09
N ASP A 45 -28.64 -1.98 11.51
CA ASP A 45 -28.26 -3.32 11.95
C ASP A 45 -27.55 -4.10 10.82
N ILE A 46 -27.92 -3.89 9.54
CA ILE A 46 -27.20 -4.46 8.38
C ILE A 46 -25.82 -3.82 8.26
N MET A 47 -25.74 -2.49 8.29
CA MET A 47 -24.48 -1.75 8.17
C MET A 47 -23.48 -2.11 9.29
N GLU A 48 -23.95 -2.27 10.53
CA GLU A 48 -23.16 -2.75 11.66
C GLU A 48 -22.57 -4.14 11.41
N GLN A 49 -23.34 -5.04 10.82
CA GLN A 49 -22.85 -6.37 10.45
C GLN A 49 -21.87 -6.32 9.28
N LEU A 50 -22.05 -5.40 8.32
CA LEU A 50 -21.16 -5.23 7.16
C LEU A 50 -19.76 -4.74 7.55
N VAL A 51 -19.62 -4.01 8.67
CA VAL A 51 -18.32 -3.52 9.14
C VAL A 51 -17.53 -4.52 9.99
N VAL A 52 -18.13 -5.67 10.35
CA VAL A 52 -17.44 -6.75 11.05
C VAL A 52 -16.54 -7.51 10.07
N TRP A 53 -15.25 -7.64 10.41
CA TRP A 53 -14.25 -8.24 9.52
C TRP A 53 -14.60 -9.69 9.15
N GLU A 54 -15.01 -10.48 10.14
CA GLU A 54 -15.40 -11.88 10.03
C GLU A 54 -16.56 -12.09 9.04
N ASN A 55 -17.43 -11.09 8.90
CA ASN A 55 -18.59 -11.11 8.01
C ASN A 55 -18.24 -10.75 6.55
N SER A 56 -16.97 -10.48 6.22
CA SER A 56 -16.56 -10.04 4.88
C SER A 56 -16.85 -11.03 3.75
N ASN A 57 -17.16 -12.28 4.06
CA ASN A 57 -17.56 -13.27 3.07
C ASN A 57 -18.86 -13.97 3.46
N ASP A 58 -19.68 -13.37 4.33
CA ASP A 58 -21.00 -13.88 4.63
C ASP A 58 -21.92 -13.65 3.42
N GLU A 59 -22.17 -14.72 2.67
CA GLU A 59 -22.97 -14.66 1.44
C GLU A 59 -24.42 -14.27 1.70
N LYS A 60 -24.99 -14.59 2.88
CA LYS A 60 -26.36 -14.22 3.22
C LYS A 60 -26.47 -12.73 3.53
N LEU A 61 -25.53 -12.20 4.31
CA LEU A 61 -25.47 -10.78 4.62
C LEU A 61 -25.21 -9.94 3.36
N LEU A 62 -24.26 -10.36 2.52
CA LEU A 62 -23.96 -9.66 1.27
C LEU A 62 -25.14 -9.70 0.29
N ALA A 63 -25.83 -10.84 0.18
CA ALA A 63 -27.05 -10.93 -0.61
C ALA A 63 -28.18 -10.07 -0.04
N GLN A 64 -28.30 -9.96 1.29
CA GLN A 64 -29.24 -9.04 1.93
C GLN A 64 -28.91 -7.60 1.59
N ALA A 65 -27.66 -7.17 1.75
CA ALA A 65 -27.23 -5.82 1.42
C ALA A 65 -27.45 -5.48 -0.06
N HIS A 66 -27.14 -6.43 -0.96
CA HIS A 66 -27.38 -6.26 -2.39
C HIS A 66 -28.86 -6.08 -2.73
N ARG A 67 -29.78 -6.80 -2.06
CA ARG A 67 -31.22 -6.60 -2.24
C ARG A 67 -31.68 -5.21 -1.85
N GLU A 68 -31.21 -4.68 -0.72
CA GLU A 68 -31.55 -3.30 -0.30
C GLU A 68 -31.07 -2.26 -1.32
N ILE A 69 -29.87 -2.48 -1.88
CA ILE A 69 -29.33 -1.64 -2.94
C ILE A 69 -30.22 -1.73 -4.18
N LEU A 70 -30.62 -2.93 -4.61
CA LEU A 70 -31.53 -3.10 -5.75
C LEU A 70 -32.87 -2.40 -5.50
N GLU A 71 -33.46 -2.53 -4.31
CA GLU A 71 -34.72 -1.86 -3.99
C GLU A 71 -34.60 -0.33 -4.05
N SER A 72 -33.52 0.23 -3.50
CA SER A 72 -33.28 1.68 -3.48
C SER A 72 -32.89 2.25 -4.85
N THR A 73 -32.46 1.40 -5.79
CA THR A 73 -32.00 1.81 -7.13
C THR A 73 -32.96 1.40 -8.24
N GLY A 74 -34.17 0.96 -7.90
CA GLY A 74 -35.16 0.49 -8.88
C GLY A 74 -34.69 -0.74 -9.69
N GLY A 75 -33.81 -1.55 -9.11
CA GLY A 75 -33.21 -2.73 -9.71
C GLY A 75 -32.02 -2.46 -10.63
N ASN A 76 -31.58 -1.21 -10.75
CA ASN A 76 -30.49 -0.81 -11.66
C ASN A 76 -29.46 0.09 -10.96
N PRO A 77 -28.64 -0.47 -10.04
CA PRO A 77 -27.65 0.31 -9.32
C PRO A 77 -26.59 0.86 -10.29
N PRO A 78 -26.15 2.12 -10.12
CA PRO A 78 -25.13 2.69 -10.99
C PRO A 78 -23.78 1.98 -10.77
N PRO A 79 -22.97 1.78 -11.82
CA PRO A 79 -21.60 1.28 -11.66
C PRO A 79 -20.76 2.24 -10.83
N ILE A 80 -19.93 1.70 -9.94
CA ILE A 80 -19.08 2.47 -9.04
C ILE A 80 -17.73 2.75 -9.69
N LEU A 81 -17.25 4.00 -9.60
CA LEU A 81 -15.92 4.40 -10.06
C LEU A 81 -15.07 4.94 -8.92
N ASP A 82 -13.84 4.42 -8.82
CA ASP A 82 -12.75 5.06 -8.11
C ASP A 82 -11.67 5.52 -9.11
N PRO A 83 -11.56 6.83 -9.42
CA PRO A 83 -10.55 7.35 -10.34
C PRO A 83 -9.15 7.47 -9.72
N PHE A 84 -9.02 7.20 -8.41
CA PHE A 84 -7.76 7.17 -7.66
C PHE A 84 -7.58 5.82 -6.97
N ALA A 85 -7.84 4.73 -7.71
CA ALA A 85 -8.08 3.40 -7.14
C ALA A 85 -6.92 2.86 -6.29
N GLY A 86 -5.67 3.22 -6.59
CA GLY A 86 -4.50 2.85 -5.80
C GLY A 86 -4.45 1.35 -5.49
N GLY A 87 -4.65 1.00 -4.22
CA GLY A 87 -4.61 -0.40 -3.74
C GLY A 87 -5.87 -1.24 -4.03
N GLY A 88 -6.91 -0.65 -4.62
CA GLY A 88 -8.15 -1.30 -5.07
C GLY A 88 -9.20 -1.55 -3.99
N THR A 89 -9.20 -0.81 -2.88
CA THR A 89 -10.12 -1.03 -1.75
C THR A 89 -11.58 -0.80 -2.16
N ILE A 90 -11.91 0.36 -2.72
CA ILE A 90 -13.29 0.72 -3.09
C ILE A 90 -13.86 -0.22 -4.17
N PRO A 91 -13.18 -0.45 -5.31
CA PRO A 91 -13.74 -1.32 -6.34
C PRO A 91 -13.89 -2.79 -5.88
N LEU A 92 -12.98 -3.30 -5.04
CA LEU A 92 -13.11 -4.65 -4.47
C LEU A 92 -14.36 -4.80 -3.60
N GLU A 93 -14.67 -3.79 -2.78
CA GLU A 93 -15.83 -3.84 -1.90
C GLU A 93 -17.14 -3.55 -2.65
N ALA A 94 -17.10 -2.76 -3.73
CA ALA A 94 -18.22 -2.63 -4.67
C ALA A 94 -18.58 -4.00 -5.28
N GLN A 95 -17.58 -4.72 -5.78
CA GLN A 95 -17.76 -6.06 -6.33
C GLN A 95 -18.31 -7.06 -5.28
N ARG A 96 -17.87 -6.93 -4.02
CA ARG A 96 -18.36 -7.75 -2.90
C ARG A 96 -19.83 -7.49 -2.58
N LEU A 97 -20.32 -6.27 -2.80
CA LEU A 97 -21.74 -5.88 -2.71
C LEU A 97 -22.53 -6.22 -3.98
N GLY A 98 -21.93 -6.90 -4.96
CA GLY A 98 -22.58 -7.27 -6.22
C GLY A 98 -22.70 -6.12 -7.23
N LEU A 99 -21.93 -5.04 -7.06
CA LEU A 99 -21.95 -3.88 -7.93
C LEU A 99 -20.91 -4.01 -9.05
N GLU A 100 -21.22 -3.44 -10.21
CA GLU A 100 -20.23 -3.23 -11.26
C GLU A 100 -19.17 -2.21 -10.78
N ALA A 101 -17.89 -2.55 -10.93
CA ALA A 101 -16.79 -1.76 -10.38
C ALA A 101 -15.81 -1.29 -11.46
N HIS A 102 -15.51 0.00 -11.46
CA HIS A 102 -14.54 0.63 -12.35
C HIS A 102 -13.42 1.25 -11.51
N ALA A 103 -12.19 0.96 -11.89
CA ALA A 103 -11.00 1.49 -11.27
C ALA A 103 -10.14 2.20 -12.32
N SER A 104 -9.53 3.31 -11.95
CA SER A 104 -8.40 3.84 -12.70
C SER A 104 -7.30 4.35 -11.79
N ASP A 105 -6.07 4.29 -12.29
CA ASP A 105 -4.91 4.93 -11.67
C ASP A 105 -3.91 5.27 -12.77
N LEU A 106 -3.12 6.32 -12.59
CA LEU A 106 -2.02 6.65 -13.50
C LEU A 106 -0.89 5.61 -13.38
N ASN A 107 -0.70 5.09 -12.17
CA ASN A 107 0.41 4.21 -11.85
C ASN A 107 0.15 2.78 -12.33
N PRO A 108 0.98 2.24 -13.24
CA PRO A 108 0.76 0.91 -13.81
C PRO A 108 0.82 -0.21 -12.77
N VAL A 109 1.57 -0.04 -11.68
CA VAL A 109 1.61 -1.03 -10.59
C VAL A 109 0.28 -1.06 -9.84
N ALA A 110 -0.34 0.10 -9.58
CA ALA A 110 -1.66 0.19 -8.95
C ALA A 110 -2.73 -0.42 -9.86
N VAL A 111 -2.70 -0.12 -11.16
CA VAL A 111 -3.62 -0.70 -12.15
C VAL A 111 -3.49 -2.22 -12.20
N LEU A 112 -2.27 -2.77 -12.21
CA LEU A 112 -2.03 -4.22 -12.19
C LEU A 112 -2.59 -4.88 -10.93
N ILE A 113 -2.41 -4.24 -9.77
CA ILE A 113 -3.01 -4.70 -8.50
C ILE A 113 -4.54 -4.74 -8.61
N ASN A 114 -5.15 -3.71 -9.17
CA ASN A 114 -6.60 -3.68 -9.40
C ASN A 114 -7.03 -4.80 -10.36
N LYS A 115 -6.34 -4.97 -11.50
CA LYS A 115 -6.62 -6.06 -12.44
C LYS A 115 -6.60 -7.43 -11.75
N ALA A 116 -5.58 -7.71 -10.94
CA ALA A 116 -5.45 -8.94 -10.17
C ALA A 116 -6.52 -9.10 -9.07
N LEU A 117 -7.09 -8.02 -8.55
CA LEU A 117 -8.10 -8.09 -7.48
C LEU A 117 -9.52 -8.22 -7.99
N ILE A 118 -9.89 -7.50 -9.06
CA ILE A 118 -11.29 -7.35 -9.46
C ILE A 118 -11.57 -7.81 -10.90
N GLU A 119 -10.60 -7.72 -11.82
CA GLU A 119 -10.83 -7.96 -13.25
C GLU A 119 -10.50 -9.40 -13.68
N ILE A 120 -9.40 -9.96 -13.19
CA ILE A 120 -8.96 -11.33 -13.52
C ILE A 120 -9.82 -12.41 -12.85
N PRO A 121 -10.12 -12.35 -11.53
CA PRO A 121 -10.82 -13.44 -10.83
C PRO A 121 -12.20 -13.80 -11.43
N PRO A 122 -13.07 -12.85 -11.82
CA PRO A 122 -14.36 -13.19 -12.43
C PRO A 122 -14.26 -13.95 -13.75
N LYS A 123 -13.20 -13.71 -14.55
CA LYS A 123 -13.01 -14.40 -15.85
C LYS A 123 -12.80 -15.90 -15.70
N PHE A 124 -12.26 -16.34 -14.57
CA PHE A 124 -11.92 -17.73 -14.28
C PHE A 124 -12.75 -18.30 -13.13
N ALA A 125 -13.83 -17.63 -12.75
CA ALA A 125 -14.69 -18.08 -11.67
C ALA A 125 -15.35 -19.43 -12.00
N GLY A 126 -15.36 -20.37 -11.06
CA GLY A 126 -15.98 -21.68 -11.26
C GLY A 126 -15.16 -22.68 -12.06
N GLN A 127 -14.00 -22.27 -12.60
CA GLN A 127 -13.18 -23.14 -13.45
C GLN A 127 -12.25 -24.02 -12.61
N PRO A 128 -12.05 -25.29 -12.99
CA PRO A 128 -11.05 -26.14 -12.36
C PRO A 128 -9.62 -25.69 -12.72
N PRO A 129 -8.61 -26.02 -11.89
CA PRO A 129 -7.21 -25.77 -12.22
C PRO A 129 -6.78 -26.58 -13.44
N VAL A 130 -5.81 -26.05 -14.19
CA VAL A 130 -5.21 -26.73 -15.35
C VAL A 130 -3.96 -27.54 -15.00
N SER A 131 -3.39 -27.33 -13.81
CA SER A 131 -2.19 -28.02 -13.35
C SER A 131 -2.36 -29.55 -13.35
N PRO A 132 -1.44 -30.32 -13.98
CA PRO A 132 -1.53 -31.78 -14.08
C PRO A 132 -1.31 -32.50 -12.73
N GLU A 133 -0.78 -31.80 -11.73
CA GLU A 133 -0.63 -32.32 -10.37
C GLU A 133 -1.96 -32.50 -9.63
N VAL A 134 -3.05 -31.88 -10.11
CA VAL A 134 -4.37 -32.02 -9.51
C VAL A 134 -5.00 -33.31 -10.03
N GLY A 135 -5.15 -34.29 -9.14
CA GLY A 135 -5.71 -35.59 -9.48
C GLY A 135 -7.16 -35.51 -9.98
N ARG A 136 -7.56 -36.47 -10.83
CA ARG A 136 -8.91 -36.52 -11.44
C ARG A 136 -10.04 -36.45 -10.41
N ASP A 137 -9.88 -37.12 -9.27
CA ASP A 137 -10.89 -37.10 -8.20
C ASP A 137 -11.04 -35.71 -7.57
N GLN A 138 -9.96 -34.93 -7.49
CA GLN A 138 -10.01 -33.54 -6.99
C GLN A 138 -10.65 -32.62 -8.02
N LEU A 139 -10.37 -32.81 -9.32
CA LEU A 139 -11.00 -32.05 -10.41
C LEU A 139 -12.53 -32.22 -10.45
N ALA A 140 -13.06 -33.35 -9.96
CA ALA A 140 -14.49 -33.59 -9.87
C ALA A 140 -15.20 -32.75 -8.78
N HIS A 141 -14.45 -32.15 -7.84
CA HIS A 141 -15.04 -31.28 -6.83
C HIS A 141 -15.35 -29.89 -7.41
N PRO A 142 -16.40 -29.19 -6.92
CA PRO A 142 -16.67 -27.82 -7.33
C PRO A 142 -15.52 -26.87 -6.97
N TRP A 143 -15.19 -25.96 -7.88
CA TRP A 143 -14.20 -24.90 -7.69
C TRP A 143 -14.88 -23.53 -7.56
N PRO A 144 -15.50 -23.21 -6.41
CA PRO A 144 -16.24 -21.96 -6.25
C PRO A 144 -15.32 -20.75 -6.40
N LYS A 145 -15.84 -19.64 -6.97
CA LYS A 145 -15.08 -18.38 -7.15
C LYS A 145 -13.78 -18.66 -7.92
N ALA A 146 -12.68 -17.99 -7.58
CA ALA A 146 -11.38 -18.16 -8.24
C ALA A 146 -10.49 -19.25 -7.60
N THR A 147 -11.08 -20.27 -6.96
CA THR A 147 -10.29 -21.31 -6.25
C THR A 147 -9.47 -22.19 -7.19
N GLY A 148 -9.92 -22.47 -8.41
CA GLY A 148 -9.10 -23.19 -9.40
C GLY A 148 -7.88 -22.39 -9.84
N LEU A 149 -8.08 -21.10 -10.15
CA LEU A 149 -6.98 -20.16 -10.42
C LEU A 149 -6.01 -20.05 -9.24
N ALA A 150 -6.52 -19.99 -8.01
CA ALA A 150 -5.70 -19.97 -6.80
C ALA A 150 -4.84 -21.24 -6.68
N GLU A 151 -5.39 -22.39 -7.06
CA GLU A 151 -4.70 -23.67 -7.03
C GLU A 151 -3.59 -23.73 -8.08
N ASP A 152 -3.84 -23.31 -9.32
CA ASP A 152 -2.80 -23.20 -10.34
C ASP A 152 -1.66 -22.28 -9.88
N VAL A 153 -1.99 -21.12 -9.30
CA VAL A 153 -0.98 -20.20 -8.73
C VAL A 153 -0.12 -20.90 -7.67
N ARG A 154 -0.68 -21.77 -6.82
CA ARG A 154 0.10 -22.56 -5.85
C ARG A 154 1.02 -23.56 -6.53
N ARG A 155 0.49 -24.35 -7.47
CA ARG A 155 1.21 -25.47 -8.12
C ARG A 155 2.34 -24.96 -8.99
N TYR A 156 2.06 -24.03 -9.88
CA TYR A 156 3.07 -23.43 -10.74
C TYR A 156 4.06 -22.57 -9.94
N GLY A 157 3.62 -21.95 -8.84
CA GLY A 157 4.52 -21.26 -7.92
C GLY A 157 5.50 -22.21 -7.20
N GLN A 158 5.05 -23.41 -6.83
CA GLN A 158 5.92 -24.45 -6.28
C GLN A 158 6.90 -24.97 -7.33
N TRP A 159 6.41 -25.30 -8.54
CA TRP A 159 7.26 -25.72 -9.66
C TRP A 159 8.38 -24.70 -9.93
N MET A 160 8.03 -23.42 -10.00
CA MET A 160 8.96 -22.33 -10.24
C MET A 160 10.02 -22.22 -9.14
N ARG A 161 9.68 -22.44 -7.87
CA ARG A 161 10.66 -22.51 -6.77
C ARG A 161 11.59 -23.70 -6.91
N ASP A 162 11.06 -24.87 -7.25
CA ASP A 162 11.87 -26.09 -7.37
C ASP A 162 12.81 -26.03 -8.57
N GLU A 163 12.37 -25.42 -9.66
CA GLU A 163 13.23 -25.15 -10.81
C GLU A 163 14.30 -24.10 -10.49
N ALA A 164 13.96 -23.05 -9.74
CA ALA A 164 14.96 -22.10 -9.24
C ALA A 164 15.98 -22.79 -8.32
N ASP A 165 15.57 -23.71 -7.45
CA ASP A 165 16.48 -24.45 -6.56
C ASP A 165 17.51 -25.26 -7.34
N LYS A 166 17.14 -25.86 -8.47
CA LYS A 166 18.10 -26.54 -9.37
C LYS A 166 19.12 -25.57 -9.95
N ARG A 167 18.70 -24.36 -10.32
CA ARG A 167 19.56 -23.36 -10.99
C ARG A 167 20.47 -22.61 -10.02
N ILE A 168 19.95 -22.20 -8.87
CA ILE A 168 20.61 -21.28 -7.93
C ILE A 168 20.67 -21.80 -6.49
N GLY A 169 20.18 -23.00 -6.18
CA GLY A 169 20.18 -23.56 -4.83
C GLY A 169 21.58 -23.71 -4.21
N HIS A 170 22.59 -23.95 -5.06
CA HIS A 170 24.00 -23.99 -4.64
C HIS A 170 24.51 -22.65 -4.07
N LEU A 171 23.86 -21.52 -4.37
CA LEU A 171 24.18 -20.20 -3.82
C LEU A 171 23.64 -19.98 -2.40
N TYR A 172 22.80 -20.91 -1.92
CA TYR A 172 22.16 -20.89 -0.60
C TYR A 172 22.50 -22.17 0.19
N PRO A 173 23.78 -22.42 0.51
CA PRO A 173 24.18 -23.66 1.19
C PRO A 173 23.56 -23.77 2.58
N LYS A 174 23.41 -25.02 3.03
CA LYS A 174 23.01 -25.33 4.41
C LYS A 174 24.14 -25.00 5.38
N ALA A 175 23.80 -24.78 6.64
CA ALA A 175 24.79 -24.58 7.69
C ALA A 175 25.08 -25.88 8.43
N THR A 176 26.35 -26.12 8.71
CA THR A 176 26.80 -27.21 9.58
C THR A 176 26.67 -26.80 11.05
N LEU A 177 25.84 -27.51 11.81
CA LEU A 177 25.66 -27.28 13.24
C LEU A 177 26.79 -27.92 14.06
N HIS A 178 26.91 -27.54 15.34
CA HIS A 178 27.94 -28.06 16.27
C HIS A 178 27.97 -29.59 16.40
N ASN A 179 26.83 -30.26 16.18
CA ASN A 179 26.70 -31.72 16.19
C ASN A 179 26.98 -32.38 14.83
N GLY A 180 27.45 -31.61 13.84
CA GLY A 180 27.71 -32.08 12.47
C GLY A 180 26.46 -32.18 11.57
N SER A 181 25.26 -31.98 12.10
CA SER A 181 24.04 -32.01 11.29
C SER A 181 23.90 -30.77 10.40
N GLN A 182 23.19 -30.92 9.28
CA GLN A 182 22.91 -29.83 8.35
C GLN A 182 21.58 -29.15 8.68
N ALA A 183 21.54 -27.82 8.67
CA ALA A 183 20.34 -27.02 8.87
C ALA A 183 20.13 -26.01 7.73
N THR A 184 18.88 -25.80 7.33
CA THR A 184 18.54 -24.80 6.31
C THR A 184 18.83 -23.40 6.83
N VAL A 185 19.62 -22.62 6.09
CA VAL A 185 19.86 -21.21 6.39
C VAL A 185 18.71 -20.37 5.86
N ILE A 186 18.13 -19.56 6.73
CA ILE A 186 16.96 -18.73 6.43
C ILE A 186 17.34 -17.26 6.22
N ALA A 187 18.49 -16.82 6.74
CA ALA A 187 19.01 -15.48 6.53
C ALA A 187 20.53 -15.40 6.69
N TRP A 188 21.16 -14.49 5.94
CA TRP A 188 22.54 -14.04 6.07
C TRP A 188 22.52 -12.58 6.49
N ILE A 189 23.24 -12.23 7.56
CA ILE A 189 23.28 -10.87 8.09
C ILE A 189 24.63 -10.27 7.74
N TRP A 190 24.60 -9.20 6.96
CA TRP A 190 25.78 -8.55 6.41
C TRP A 190 25.97 -7.16 7.01
N ALA A 191 27.21 -6.76 7.26
CA ALA A 191 27.60 -5.38 7.52
C ALA A 191 28.19 -4.77 6.26
N ARG A 192 27.81 -3.54 5.94
CA ARG A 192 28.58 -2.74 4.97
C ARG A 192 29.91 -2.32 5.59
N THR A 193 30.94 -2.15 4.79
CA THR A 193 32.26 -1.76 5.27
C THR A 193 32.80 -0.55 4.50
N VAL A 194 33.61 0.27 5.16
CA VAL A 194 34.45 1.28 4.52
C VAL A 194 35.84 1.24 5.16
N THR A 195 36.87 1.66 4.43
CA THR A 195 38.22 1.76 5.00
C THR A 195 38.28 2.79 6.12
N CYS A 196 38.86 2.44 7.26
CA CYS A 196 39.06 3.39 8.35
C CYS A 196 39.98 4.55 7.89
N PRO A 197 39.58 5.82 8.04
CA PRO A 197 40.40 6.96 7.59
C PRO A 197 41.64 7.21 8.45
N ASN A 198 41.75 6.57 9.63
CA ASN A 198 42.96 6.64 10.44
C ASN A 198 44.08 5.85 9.73
N PRO A 199 45.16 6.50 9.26
CA PRO A 199 46.23 5.85 8.51
C PRO A 199 46.94 4.73 9.29
N GLY A 200 46.96 4.81 10.63
CA GLY A 200 47.53 3.77 11.47
C GLY A 200 46.62 2.57 11.70
N CYS A 201 45.35 2.63 11.26
CA CYS A 201 44.38 1.55 11.43
C CYS A 201 44.07 0.87 10.09
N GLY A 202 43.55 1.61 9.11
CA GLY A 202 43.32 1.12 7.74
C GLY A 202 42.36 -0.07 7.58
N ILE A 203 41.78 -0.62 8.65
CA ILE A 203 40.90 -1.80 8.55
C ILE A 203 39.64 -1.48 7.74
N ALA A 204 39.05 -2.52 7.15
CA ALA A 204 37.67 -2.46 6.63
C ALA A 204 36.71 -2.42 7.82
N MET A 205 36.34 -1.22 8.28
CA MET A 205 35.50 -1.07 9.47
C MET A 205 34.03 -1.36 9.14
N PRO A 206 33.35 -2.24 9.90
CA PRO A 206 31.95 -2.55 9.67
C PRO A 206 31.04 -1.42 10.17
N LEU A 207 30.04 -1.09 9.35
CA LEU A 207 28.97 -0.16 9.64
C LEU A 207 27.76 -0.98 10.10
N VAL A 208 27.47 -0.95 11.40
CA VAL A 208 26.43 -1.78 12.02
C VAL A 208 25.55 -0.90 12.89
N ARG A 209 24.24 -1.04 12.76
CA ARG A 209 23.27 -0.33 13.60
C ARG A 209 23.11 -0.98 14.96
N SER A 210 23.14 -2.30 15.02
CA SER A 210 22.94 -3.08 16.24
C SER A 210 23.61 -4.44 16.12
N TRP A 211 24.32 -4.86 17.17
CA TRP A 211 24.93 -6.18 17.28
C TRP A 211 23.93 -7.28 17.66
N TRP A 212 22.73 -6.91 18.12
CA TRP A 212 21.70 -7.88 18.52
C TRP A 212 21.14 -8.70 17.36
N LEU A 213 21.13 -10.02 17.54
CA LEU A 213 20.49 -10.99 16.66
C LEU A 213 19.15 -11.46 17.22
N GLY A 214 19.07 -11.79 18.51
CA GLY A 214 17.84 -12.20 19.17
C GLY A 214 17.74 -11.62 20.57
N LYS A 215 16.60 -11.00 20.89
CA LYS A 215 16.33 -10.38 22.21
C LYS A 215 15.32 -11.14 23.06
N LYS A 216 14.92 -12.36 22.65
CA LYS A 216 13.98 -13.17 23.42
C LYS A 216 14.64 -13.63 24.71
N LYS A 217 13.99 -13.36 25.84
CA LYS A 217 14.49 -13.69 27.18
C LYS A 217 14.86 -15.17 27.31
N GLY A 218 16.08 -15.46 27.74
CA GLY A 218 16.64 -16.82 27.90
C GLY A 218 17.10 -17.47 26.58
N LYS A 219 17.08 -16.74 25.47
CA LYS A 219 17.55 -17.15 24.13
C LYS A 219 18.25 -15.99 23.43
N GLU A 220 18.88 -15.13 24.21
CA GLU A 220 19.60 -13.96 23.72
C GLU A 220 20.74 -14.40 22.79
N ALA A 221 20.92 -13.65 21.72
CA ALA A 221 22.02 -13.85 20.77
C ALA A 221 22.46 -12.50 20.20
N TYR A 222 23.76 -12.30 20.10
CA TYR A 222 24.36 -11.08 19.55
C TYR A 222 25.70 -11.38 18.89
N VAL A 223 26.12 -10.52 17.98
CA VAL A 223 27.43 -10.59 17.33
C VAL A 223 28.47 -9.97 18.26
N ILE A 224 29.61 -10.65 18.43
CA ILE A 224 30.79 -10.17 19.13
C ILE A 224 31.85 -9.84 18.07
N PRO A 225 32.11 -8.55 17.79
CA PRO A 225 33.18 -8.15 16.90
C PRO A 225 34.54 -8.24 17.60
N SER A 226 35.58 -8.66 16.87
CA SER A 226 36.97 -8.58 17.29
C SER A 226 37.87 -8.20 16.12
N VAL A 227 39.06 -7.68 16.42
CA VAL A 227 40.08 -7.36 15.42
C VAL A 227 41.29 -8.24 15.67
N VAL A 228 41.69 -9.02 14.67
CA VAL A 228 42.86 -9.89 14.71
C VAL A 228 43.76 -9.51 13.54
N GLY A 229 44.92 -8.90 13.84
CA GLY A 229 45.73 -8.24 12.83
C GLY A 229 45.01 -7.03 12.25
N ASP A 230 44.86 -6.99 10.93
CA ASP A 230 44.16 -5.97 10.15
C ASP A 230 42.73 -6.37 9.74
N LYS A 231 42.24 -7.52 10.24
CA LYS A 231 40.94 -8.09 9.86
C LYS A 231 39.95 -8.11 11.02
N VAL A 232 38.69 -7.87 10.67
CA VAL A 232 37.55 -7.95 11.57
C VAL A 232 37.00 -9.38 11.56
N HIS A 233 36.74 -9.92 12.74
CA HIS A 233 36.13 -11.23 12.95
C HIS A 233 34.84 -11.08 13.76
N PHE A 234 33.88 -11.97 13.49
CA PHE A 234 32.61 -12.01 14.20
C PHE A 234 32.39 -13.37 14.84
N ALA A 235 32.01 -13.38 16.11
CA ALA A 235 31.55 -14.55 16.86
C ALA A 235 30.12 -14.34 17.36
N ILE A 236 29.47 -15.38 17.86
CA ILE A 236 28.12 -15.31 18.42
C ILE A 236 28.18 -15.44 19.94
N GLY A 237 27.66 -14.42 20.63
CA GLY A 237 27.52 -14.38 22.09
C GLY A 237 26.10 -14.69 22.55
N HIS A 238 26.00 -15.31 23.72
CA HIS A 238 24.72 -15.69 24.36
C HIS A 238 24.63 -15.28 25.83
N ASP A 239 25.73 -14.84 26.47
CA ASP A 239 25.69 -14.42 27.86
C ASP A 239 25.06 -13.02 27.96
N ALA A 240 23.95 -12.93 28.70
CA ALA A 240 23.24 -11.69 28.94
C ALA A 240 24.10 -10.63 29.67
N LYS A 241 25.13 -11.06 30.42
CA LYS A 241 26.03 -10.15 31.15
C LYS A 241 26.97 -9.37 30.23
N THR A 242 27.34 -9.96 29.09
CA THR A 242 28.23 -9.33 28.10
C THR A 242 27.47 -8.84 26.87
N ALA A 243 26.14 -8.79 26.95
CA ALA A 243 25.31 -8.37 25.83
C ALA A 243 25.42 -6.85 25.54
N PRO A 244 25.18 -6.41 24.29
CA PRO A 244 25.29 -5.00 23.92
C PRO A 244 24.33 -4.10 24.72
N THR A 245 24.86 -3.00 25.25
CA THR A 245 24.11 -1.95 25.96
C THR A 245 23.84 -0.77 25.04
N ALA A 246 23.10 0.24 25.50
CA ALA A 246 22.83 1.44 24.69
C ALA A 246 24.10 2.14 24.18
N ASP A 247 25.21 2.05 24.92
CA ASP A 247 26.48 2.70 24.59
C ASP A 247 27.42 1.83 23.75
N THR A 248 27.18 0.50 23.71
CA THR A 248 28.05 -0.47 23.02
C THR A 248 27.37 -1.17 21.84
N ASP A 249 26.12 -0.84 21.54
CA ASP A 249 25.34 -1.45 20.47
C ASP A 249 25.58 -0.77 19.11
N GLY A 250 26.11 -1.52 18.15
CA GLY A 250 26.45 -1.05 16.82
C GLY A 250 27.74 -0.22 16.75
N THR A 251 28.04 0.23 15.54
CA THR A 251 29.13 1.17 15.24
C THR A 251 28.62 2.49 14.68
N VAL A 252 27.37 2.56 14.19
CA VAL A 252 26.83 3.77 13.54
C VAL A 252 25.84 4.51 14.43
N GLY A 253 26.15 5.78 14.70
CA GLY A 253 25.29 6.71 15.44
C GLY A 253 24.59 7.74 14.54
N ARG A 254 24.11 8.84 15.15
CA ARG A 254 23.40 9.92 14.42
C ARG A 254 24.31 10.75 13.52
N THR A 255 25.56 10.94 13.91
CA THR A 255 26.52 11.88 13.28
C THR A 255 27.63 11.19 12.49
N GLY A 256 27.90 9.91 12.76
CA GLY A 256 29.03 9.18 12.20
C GLY A 256 29.05 7.72 12.63
N ALA A 257 30.20 7.07 12.46
CA ALA A 257 30.48 5.73 12.92
C ALA A 257 31.76 5.70 13.78
N THR A 258 31.92 4.67 14.60
CA THR A 258 33.12 4.44 15.41
C THR A 258 33.84 3.19 14.92
N CYS A 259 35.13 3.31 14.62
CA CYS A 259 35.95 2.17 14.20
C CYS A 259 36.21 1.21 15.37
N ILE A 260 35.88 -0.07 15.23
CA ILE A 260 36.09 -1.08 16.28
C ILE A 260 37.58 -1.40 16.52
N GLY A 261 38.48 -1.08 15.59
CA GLY A 261 39.91 -1.35 15.73
C GLY A 261 40.69 -0.28 16.48
N CYS A 262 40.45 1.00 16.16
CA CYS A 262 41.19 2.12 16.76
C CYS A 262 40.32 3.11 17.56
N ALA A 263 39.02 2.83 17.70
CA ALA A 263 38.03 3.71 18.35
C ALA A 263 37.88 5.11 17.71
N ALA A 264 38.48 5.36 16.54
CA ALA A 264 38.35 6.64 15.86
C ALA A 264 36.90 6.88 15.42
N ALA A 265 36.41 8.10 15.69
CA ALA A 265 35.15 8.59 15.15
C ALA A 265 35.32 8.96 13.67
N VAL A 266 34.35 8.56 12.84
CA VAL A 266 34.35 8.76 11.40
C VAL A 266 33.04 9.40 10.97
N ASP A 267 33.12 10.59 10.37
CA ASP A 267 31.95 11.35 9.96
C ASP A 267 31.16 10.70 8.83
N LEU A 268 29.84 10.88 8.83
CA LEU A 268 28.98 10.47 7.71
C LEU A 268 29.40 11.09 6.37
N LYS A 269 30.06 12.26 6.38
CA LYS A 269 30.58 12.89 5.15
C LYS A 269 31.63 12.01 4.47
N TYR A 270 32.54 11.42 5.24
CA TYR A 270 33.55 10.49 4.73
C TYR A 270 32.89 9.21 4.21
N ILE A 271 31.98 8.60 4.99
CA ILE A 271 31.26 7.38 4.59
C ILE A 271 30.49 7.58 3.27
N ARG A 272 29.84 8.74 3.10
CA ARG A 272 29.17 9.12 1.83
C ARG A 272 30.13 9.32 0.68
N ALA A 273 31.35 9.81 0.93
CA ALA A 273 32.37 9.97 -0.09
C ALA A 273 32.91 8.61 -0.54
N GLU A 274 33.20 7.70 0.40
CA GLU A 274 33.62 6.32 0.09
C GLU A 274 32.55 5.57 -0.70
N GLY A 275 31.29 5.65 -0.28
CA GLY A 275 30.17 5.05 -1.01
C GLY A 275 30.02 5.58 -2.44
N ARG A 276 30.02 6.91 -2.62
CA ARG A 276 29.96 7.54 -3.95
C ARG A 276 31.16 7.21 -4.84
N ALA A 277 32.30 6.88 -4.25
CA ALA A 277 33.48 6.46 -4.98
C ALA A 277 33.55 4.94 -5.22
N GLY A 278 32.49 4.20 -4.90
CA GLY A 278 32.43 2.74 -5.10
C GLY A 278 33.30 1.93 -4.15
N ARG A 279 33.77 2.51 -3.04
CA ARG A 279 34.67 1.88 -2.06
C ARG A 279 33.98 1.33 -0.82
N MET A 280 32.66 1.15 -0.89
CA MET A 280 31.88 0.51 0.17
C MET A 280 31.79 -0.98 -0.08
N GLY A 281 32.32 -1.78 0.85
CA GLY A 281 32.26 -3.25 0.80
C GLY A 281 31.12 -3.83 1.65
N ALA A 282 31.14 -5.15 1.80
CA ALA A 282 30.28 -5.89 2.72
C ALA A 282 31.05 -7.06 3.36
N GLN A 283 30.67 -7.45 4.57
CA GLN A 283 31.23 -8.60 5.30
C GLN A 283 30.12 -9.35 6.04
N LEU A 284 30.15 -10.69 6.02
CA LEU A 284 29.14 -11.51 6.67
C LEU A 284 29.34 -11.47 8.19
N MET A 285 28.30 -11.10 8.94
CA MET A 285 28.33 -11.03 10.40
C MET A 285 27.83 -12.32 11.06
N ALA A 286 26.80 -12.93 10.48
CA ALA A 286 26.17 -14.13 11.02
C ALA A 286 25.32 -14.83 9.95
N THR A 287 25.14 -16.13 10.11
CA THR A 287 24.07 -16.88 9.45
C THR A 287 23.00 -17.28 10.45
N VAL A 288 21.75 -17.31 9.99
CA VAL A 288 20.60 -17.72 10.79
C VAL A 288 20.04 -18.99 10.20
N ALA A 289 20.15 -20.10 10.94
CA ALA A 289 19.63 -21.39 10.54
C ALA A 289 18.30 -21.71 11.25
N GLU A 290 17.50 -22.54 10.59
CA GLU A 290 16.28 -23.10 11.17
C GLU A 290 16.63 -24.13 12.26
N GLY A 291 16.02 -23.96 13.44
CA GLY A 291 16.05 -24.94 14.52
C GLY A 291 14.65 -25.38 14.92
N SER A 292 14.56 -26.37 15.81
CA SER A 292 13.27 -26.81 16.36
C SER A 292 12.62 -25.69 17.18
N ARG A 293 11.59 -25.05 16.62
CA ARG A 293 10.83 -23.93 17.21
C ARG A 293 11.70 -22.73 17.64
N THR A 294 12.92 -22.62 17.10
CA THR A 294 13.91 -21.59 17.47
C THR A 294 14.76 -21.22 16.26
N ARG A 295 15.50 -20.10 16.36
CA ARG A 295 16.56 -19.74 15.42
C ARG A 295 17.89 -20.15 15.99
N ILE A 296 18.77 -20.68 15.14
CA ILE A 296 20.15 -20.99 15.49
C ILE A 296 21.02 -19.93 14.82
N TYR A 297 21.75 -19.17 15.63
CA TYR A 297 22.65 -18.12 15.16
C TYR A 297 24.07 -18.68 15.09
N LEU A 298 24.74 -18.53 13.95
CA LEU A 298 26.04 -19.11 13.68
C LEU A 298 27.01 -18.02 13.21
N ALA A 299 28.29 -18.21 13.57
CA ALA A 299 29.38 -17.36 13.11
C ALA A 299 29.54 -17.46 11.57
N PRO A 300 30.06 -16.43 10.90
CA PRO A 300 30.29 -16.46 9.46
C PRO A 300 31.30 -17.55 9.09
N THR A 301 31.10 -18.17 7.93
CA THR A 301 32.02 -19.16 7.36
C THR A 301 32.41 -18.75 5.94
N VAL A 302 33.62 -19.14 5.52
CA VAL A 302 34.13 -18.88 4.16
C VAL A 302 33.21 -19.47 3.10
N GLU A 303 32.59 -20.63 3.38
CA GLU A 303 31.62 -21.27 2.48
C GLU A 303 30.42 -20.35 2.19
N HIS A 304 29.83 -19.74 3.22
CA HIS A 304 28.67 -18.86 3.05
C HIS A 304 29.04 -17.52 2.39
N GLU A 305 30.24 -17.00 2.64
CA GLU A 305 30.73 -15.80 1.95
C GLU A 305 31.01 -16.09 0.47
N ALA A 306 31.69 -17.19 0.16
CA ALA A 306 31.99 -17.59 -1.22
C ALA A 306 30.72 -17.88 -2.03
N ALA A 307 29.69 -18.48 -1.41
CA ALA A 307 28.40 -18.72 -2.09
C ALA A 307 27.65 -17.43 -2.46
N ALA A 308 27.96 -16.29 -1.81
CA ALA A 308 27.40 -14.99 -2.13
C ALA A 308 28.22 -14.20 -3.16
N ASP A 309 29.48 -14.59 -3.37
CA ASP A 309 30.40 -13.96 -4.32
C ASP A 309 30.15 -14.49 -5.73
N VAL A 310 29.15 -13.89 -6.38
CA VAL A 310 28.76 -14.20 -7.75
C VAL A 310 28.88 -12.97 -8.64
N PRO A 311 29.15 -13.15 -9.95
CA PRO A 311 29.13 -12.03 -10.88
C PRO A 311 27.74 -11.39 -10.91
N ARG A 312 27.73 -10.06 -11.10
CA ARG A 312 26.49 -9.32 -11.31
C ARG A 312 25.87 -9.74 -12.65
N PRO A 313 24.57 -10.11 -12.73
CA PRO A 313 23.92 -10.39 -14.00
C PRO A 313 23.83 -9.15 -14.89
N ASP A 314 24.22 -9.30 -16.16
CA ASP A 314 24.28 -8.20 -17.15
C ASP A 314 22.90 -7.61 -17.47
N ASP A 315 21.85 -8.40 -17.34
CA ASP A 315 20.48 -8.07 -17.74
C ASP A 315 19.58 -7.67 -16.56
N SER A 316 20.18 -7.38 -15.39
CA SER A 316 19.47 -6.85 -14.23
C SER A 316 18.66 -5.61 -14.62
N PRO A 317 17.38 -5.50 -14.21
CA PRO A 317 16.54 -4.38 -14.65
C PRO A 317 17.07 -3.07 -14.08
N ASP A 318 17.38 -2.13 -14.98
CA ASP A 318 18.00 -0.85 -14.63
C ASP A 318 16.99 0.30 -14.60
N GLY A 319 17.33 1.36 -13.87
CA GLY A 319 16.50 2.54 -13.71
C GLY A 319 17.05 3.45 -12.61
N ASP A 320 17.10 4.75 -12.88
CA ASP A 320 17.65 5.72 -11.93
C ASP A 320 16.75 5.89 -10.70
N LEU A 321 17.39 5.94 -9.54
CA LEU A 321 16.74 6.36 -8.31
C LEU A 321 16.54 7.89 -8.33
N PRO A 322 15.40 8.38 -7.86
CA PRO A 322 15.16 9.81 -7.80
C PRO A 322 16.10 10.49 -6.79
N SER A 323 16.51 11.71 -7.11
CA SER A 323 17.25 12.58 -6.19
C SER A 323 16.27 13.29 -5.25
N ASN A 324 15.63 12.53 -4.35
CA ASN A 324 14.75 13.08 -3.32
C ASN A 324 15.30 12.70 -1.93
N PRO A 325 16.00 13.60 -1.24
CA PRO A 325 16.62 13.28 0.04
C PRO A 325 15.60 13.05 1.15
N ARG A 326 14.29 13.36 0.99
CA ARG A 326 13.28 13.06 2.02
C ARG A 326 13.07 11.55 2.14
N ASP A 327 12.85 10.89 1.01
CA ASP A 327 12.41 9.49 0.96
C ASP A 327 13.47 8.53 0.41
N PHE A 328 14.47 9.04 -0.32
CA PHE A 328 15.56 8.24 -0.91
C PHE A 328 16.90 8.70 -0.35
N LYS A 329 17.48 7.88 0.55
CA LYS A 329 18.77 8.20 1.18
C LYS A 329 19.95 7.50 0.52
N THR A 330 19.71 6.39 -0.17
CA THR A 330 20.73 5.54 -0.80
C THR A 330 21.57 6.25 -1.88
N PRO A 331 21.05 7.21 -2.69
CA PRO A 331 21.88 7.93 -3.66
C PRO A 331 23.03 8.73 -3.02
N ASN A 332 22.88 9.17 -1.76
CA ASN A 332 23.96 9.85 -1.03
C ASN A 332 25.20 8.96 -0.79
N TYR A 333 25.07 7.65 -0.98
CA TYR A 333 26.10 6.64 -0.75
C TYR A 333 26.51 5.92 -2.04
N GLY A 334 26.19 6.47 -3.22
CA GLY A 334 26.60 5.90 -4.51
C GLY A 334 25.64 4.86 -5.10
N MET A 335 24.56 4.52 -4.40
CA MET A 335 23.48 3.68 -4.94
C MET A 335 22.51 4.54 -5.74
N THR A 336 22.77 4.70 -7.04
CA THR A 336 22.03 5.63 -7.91
C THR A 336 20.99 4.96 -8.79
N THR A 337 20.95 3.63 -8.87
CA THR A 337 19.96 2.88 -9.66
C THR A 337 19.19 1.87 -8.81
N PHE A 338 18.00 1.45 -9.24
CA PHE A 338 17.23 0.42 -8.52
C PHE A 338 18.02 -0.89 -8.37
N ALA A 339 18.73 -1.32 -9.41
CA ALA A 339 19.59 -2.51 -9.35
C ALA A 339 20.79 -2.36 -8.39
N SER A 340 21.19 -1.14 -8.01
CA SER A 340 22.23 -0.91 -6.98
C SER A 340 21.74 -1.16 -5.56
N LEU A 341 20.43 -1.35 -5.35
CA LEU A 341 19.83 -1.70 -4.06
C LEU A 341 19.97 -3.20 -3.72
N PHE A 342 20.51 -4.01 -4.62
CA PHE A 342 20.60 -5.46 -4.51
C PHE A 342 22.06 -5.91 -4.55
N THR A 343 22.40 -6.97 -3.82
CA THR A 343 23.68 -7.67 -3.99
C THR A 343 23.68 -8.48 -5.30
N SER A 344 24.86 -8.89 -5.79
CA SER A 344 24.93 -9.75 -6.99
C SER A 344 24.14 -11.04 -6.82
N ARG A 345 24.25 -11.74 -5.67
CA ARG A 345 23.45 -12.95 -5.41
C ARG A 345 21.94 -12.68 -5.39
N GLN A 346 21.50 -11.56 -4.82
CA GLN A 346 20.08 -11.16 -4.84
C GLN A 346 19.59 -10.88 -6.27
N LEU A 347 20.41 -10.20 -7.09
CA LEU A 347 20.10 -9.96 -8.50
C LEU A 347 19.99 -11.28 -9.26
N THR A 348 20.97 -12.18 -9.13
CA THR A 348 20.96 -13.50 -9.76
C THR A 348 19.70 -14.28 -9.40
N ALA A 349 19.26 -14.22 -8.15
CA ALA A 349 18.05 -14.90 -7.74
C ALA A 349 16.78 -14.28 -8.34
N LEU A 350 16.64 -12.96 -8.29
CA LEU A 350 15.47 -12.26 -8.82
C LEU A 350 15.40 -12.35 -10.35
N THR A 351 16.51 -12.28 -11.07
CA THR A 351 16.53 -12.48 -12.53
C THR A 351 16.16 -13.92 -12.88
N THR A 352 16.69 -14.92 -12.18
CA THR A 352 16.30 -16.33 -12.37
C THR A 352 14.79 -16.53 -12.20
N PHE A 353 14.21 -15.98 -11.12
CA PHE A 353 12.75 -16.05 -10.93
C PHE A 353 12.00 -15.26 -12.01
N SER A 354 12.49 -14.10 -12.42
CA SER A 354 11.88 -13.32 -13.51
C SER A 354 11.85 -14.07 -14.84
N ASP A 355 12.90 -14.83 -15.16
CA ASP A 355 12.99 -15.61 -16.40
C ASP A 355 12.04 -16.80 -16.34
N LEU A 356 11.99 -17.47 -15.18
CA LEU A 356 11.08 -18.59 -14.94
C LEU A 356 9.61 -18.19 -15.09
N VAL A 357 9.22 -16.94 -14.82
CA VAL A 357 7.84 -16.47 -15.07
C VAL A 357 7.45 -16.67 -16.54
N THR A 358 8.36 -16.38 -17.48
CA THR A 358 8.10 -16.56 -18.92
C THR A 358 8.07 -18.03 -19.30
N GLU A 359 8.98 -18.84 -18.75
CA GLU A 359 8.99 -20.29 -19.00
C GLU A 359 7.71 -20.95 -18.46
N THR A 360 7.32 -20.62 -17.23
CA THR A 360 6.11 -21.15 -16.59
C THR A 360 4.86 -20.84 -17.39
N ARG A 361 4.76 -19.68 -18.04
CA ARG A 361 3.64 -19.34 -18.93
C ARG A 361 3.43 -20.39 -20.03
N GLU A 362 4.51 -20.81 -20.68
CA GLU A 362 4.45 -21.79 -21.77
C GLU A 362 4.06 -23.18 -21.24
N HIS A 363 4.54 -23.53 -20.05
CA HIS A 363 4.10 -24.74 -19.35
C HIS A 363 2.58 -24.71 -19.06
N ILE A 364 2.08 -23.63 -18.48
CA ILE A 364 0.64 -23.48 -18.16
C ILE A 364 -0.21 -23.55 -19.43
N LEU A 365 0.22 -22.90 -20.52
CA LEU A 365 -0.50 -22.92 -21.79
C LEU A 365 -0.59 -24.34 -22.37
N SER A 366 0.51 -25.09 -22.31
CA SER A 366 0.54 -26.49 -22.74
C SER A 366 -0.38 -27.37 -21.89
N ASP A 367 -0.35 -27.19 -20.57
CA ASP A 367 -1.17 -27.94 -19.63
C ASP A 367 -2.66 -27.61 -19.78
N ALA A 368 -3.01 -26.34 -19.93
CA ALA A 368 -4.39 -25.88 -20.19
C ALA A 368 -4.97 -26.52 -21.46
N ARG A 369 -4.19 -26.57 -22.55
CA ARG A 369 -4.59 -27.25 -23.79
C ARG A 369 -4.75 -28.75 -23.59
N THR A 370 -3.85 -29.38 -22.83
CA THR A 370 -3.89 -30.81 -22.51
C THR A 370 -5.09 -31.17 -21.62
N ALA A 371 -5.46 -30.27 -20.69
CA ALA A 371 -6.64 -30.36 -19.84
C ALA A 371 -7.96 -30.15 -20.62
N GLY A 372 -7.89 -29.85 -21.92
CA GLY A 372 -9.06 -29.66 -22.79
C GLY A 372 -9.68 -28.26 -22.69
N MET A 373 -8.98 -27.29 -22.11
CA MET A 373 -9.42 -25.89 -22.09
C MET A 373 -9.40 -25.34 -23.52
N THR A 374 -10.55 -24.80 -23.95
CA THR A 374 -10.67 -24.14 -25.26
C THR A 374 -9.73 -22.96 -25.36
N ASP A 375 -9.11 -22.78 -26.52
CA ASP A 375 -8.18 -21.68 -26.76
C ASP A 375 -8.68 -20.83 -27.93
N ASP A 376 -9.01 -19.57 -27.64
CA ASP A 376 -9.41 -18.56 -28.62
C ASP A 376 -8.22 -17.76 -29.15
N GLY A 377 -7.00 -18.06 -28.68
CA GLY A 377 -5.77 -17.36 -29.02
C GLY A 377 -5.71 -15.92 -28.51
N ARG A 378 -6.68 -15.48 -27.70
CA ARG A 378 -6.73 -14.11 -27.17
C ARG A 378 -5.99 -14.04 -25.85
N THR A 379 -5.14 -13.03 -25.71
CA THR A 379 -4.45 -12.74 -24.46
C THR A 379 -5.43 -12.26 -23.39
N LEU A 380 -4.98 -12.29 -22.14
CA LEU A 380 -5.75 -11.76 -21.02
C LEU A 380 -6.08 -10.26 -21.19
N GLU A 381 -5.11 -9.48 -21.66
CA GLU A 381 -5.24 -8.04 -21.94
C GLU A 381 -6.22 -7.78 -23.10
N ALA A 382 -6.24 -8.64 -24.12
CA ALA A 382 -7.21 -8.60 -25.21
C ALA A 382 -8.61 -9.14 -24.81
N GLY A 383 -8.86 -9.42 -23.54
CA GLY A 383 -10.16 -9.87 -23.04
C GLY A 383 -10.46 -11.35 -23.26
N GLY A 384 -9.45 -12.18 -23.56
CA GLY A 384 -9.61 -13.63 -23.68
C GLY A 384 -9.97 -14.30 -22.35
N THR A 385 -10.55 -15.50 -22.43
CA THR A 385 -10.88 -16.37 -21.29
C THR A 385 -10.48 -17.82 -21.49
N GLY A 386 -9.89 -18.17 -22.65
CA GLY A 386 -9.41 -19.51 -22.95
C GLY A 386 -8.01 -19.82 -22.40
N ALA A 387 -7.39 -20.90 -22.89
CA ALA A 387 -6.09 -21.38 -22.44
C ALA A 387 -4.99 -20.30 -22.45
N THR A 388 -4.92 -19.47 -23.51
CA THR A 388 -3.97 -18.35 -23.60
C THR A 388 -4.14 -17.35 -22.45
N ALA A 389 -5.38 -16.93 -22.18
CA ALA A 389 -5.67 -15.99 -21.10
C ALA A 389 -5.50 -16.60 -19.70
N ALA A 390 -5.76 -17.90 -19.53
CA ALA A 390 -5.51 -18.62 -18.27
C ALA A 390 -4.01 -18.66 -17.94
N ALA A 391 -3.17 -18.96 -18.93
CA ALA A 391 -1.72 -18.91 -18.80
C ALA A 391 -1.23 -17.50 -18.43
N ASP A 392 -1.72 -16.47 -19.12
CA ASP A 392 -1.45 -15.07 -18.80
C ASP A 392 -1.88 -14.69 -17.37
N ALA A 393 -3.04 -15.17 -16.92
CA ALA A 393 -3.59 -14.88 -15.59
C ALA A 393 -2.73 -15.47 -14.48
N VAL A 394 -2.44 -16.78 -14.53
CA VAL A 394 -1.57 -17.44 -13.54
C VAL A 394 -0.19 -16.77 -13.53
N THR A 395 0.38 -16.53 -14.71
CA THR A 395 1.70 -15.90 -14.84
C THR A 395 1.72 -14.48 -14.28
N THR A 396 0.64 -13.72 -14.42
CA THR A 396 0.49 -12.39 -13.79
C THR A 396 0.69 -12.46 -12.27
N TYR A 397 0.05 -13.42 -11.59
CA TYR A 397 0.24 -13.61 -10.15
C TYR A 397 1.66 -14.08 -9.80
N LEU A 398 2.27 -14.94 -10.61
CA LEU A 398 3.65 -15.39 -10.39
C LEU A 398 4.65 -14.22 -10.51
N GLY A 399 4.51 -13.36 -11.52
CA GLY A 399 5.31 -12.14 -11.66
C GLY A 399 5.09 -11.13 -10.53
N MET A 400 3.84 -10.98 -10.05
CA MET A 400 3.56 -10.23 -8.82
C MET A 400 4.23 -10.86 -7.59
N GLY A 401 4.38 -12.19 -7.56
CA GLY A 401 5.16 -12.92 -6.56
C GLY A 401 6.63 -12.55 -6.56
N VAL A 402 7.25 -12.45 -7.74
CA VAL A 402 8.64 -11.99 -7.91
C VAL A 402 8.81 -10.56 -7.39
N SER A 403 7.91 -9.67 -7.80
CA SER A 403 7.86 -8.29 -7.29
C SER A 403 7.71 -8.24 -5.76
N LYS A 404 6.90 -9.15 -5.18
CA LYS A 404 6.71 -9.20 -3.73
C LYS A 404 7.95 -9.67 -2.98
N ILE A 405 8.70 -10.64 -3.50
CA ILE A 405 9.94 -11.09 -2.85
C ILE A 405 11.09 -10.09 -3.00
N ALA A 406 11.09 -9.23 -4.02
CA ALA A 406 12.08 -8.15 -4.15
C ALA A 406 12.06 -7.19 -2.94
N ASP A 407 10.89 -6.95 -2.33
CA ASP A 407 10.71 -6.15 -1.10
C ASP A 407 11.50 -6.71 0.11
N MET A 408 11.78 -8.01 0.12
CA MET A 408 12.53 -8.69 1.19
C MET A 408 13.93 -9.13 0.79
N ASN A 409 14.18 -9.36 -0.51
CA ASN A 409 15.46 -9.82 -1.04
C ASN A 409 16.22 -8.66 -1.68
N ASN A 410 16.49 -7.61 -0.89
CA ASN A 410 17.32 -6.47 -1.28
C ASN A 410 18.31 -6.12 -0.15
N SER A 411 19.35 -5.36 -0.46
CA SER A 411 20.43 -5.00 0.49
C SER A 411 20.06 -3.87 1.46
N ILE A 412 18.76 -3.53 1.54
CA ILE A 412 18.18 -2.55 2.48
C ILE A 412 17.19 -3.24 3.44
N ALA A 413 16.79 -4.49 3.19
CA ALA A 413 15.99 -5.29 4.10
C ALA A 413 16.76 -5.54 5.41
N ARG A 414 16.07 -5.52 6.56
CA ARG A 414 16.75 -5.51 7.88
C ARG A 414 16.35 -6.70 8.73
N TRP A 415 17.26 -7.14 9.59
CA TRP A 415 16.94 -8.09 10.65
C TRP A 415 16.22 -7.40 11.80
N LYS A 416 15.12 -7.98 12.30
CA LYS A 416 14.42 -7.49 13.50
C LYS A 416 14.60 -8.48 14.64
N SER A 417 15.59 -8.20 15.48
CA SER A 417 15.99 -9.04 16.62
C SER A 417 14.92 -9.23 17.71
N THR A 418 13.88 -8.40 17.75
CA THR A 418 12.73 -8.61 18.65
C THR A 418 11.76 -9.67 18.12
N MET A 419 11.83 -10.01 16.84
CA MET A 419 10.95 -10.98 16.18
C MET A 419 11.71 -12.20 15.64
N ASP A 420 13.04 -12.19 15.64
CA ASP A 420 13.91 -13.19 15.02
C ASP A 420 13.56 -13.45 13.54
N GLN A 421 13.32 -12.38 12.78
CA GLN A 421 13.00 -12.45 11.35
C GLN A 421 13.51 -11.22 10.58
N ALA A 422 13.69 -11.40 9.27
CA ALA A 422 13.89 -10.30 8.34
C ALA A 422 12.59 -9.49 8.18
N ILE A 423 12.74 -8.19 7.96
CA ILE A 423 11.66 -7.25 7.68
C ILE A 423 11.93 -6.58 6.34
N ALA A 424 10.88 -6.51 5.54
CA ALA A 424 10.87 -5.91 4.22
C ALA A 424 11.32 -4.43 4.22
N LEU A 425 11.80 -3.96 3.08
CA LEU A 425 12.24 -2.59 2.83
C LEU A 425 11.14 -1.58 3.20
N PHE A 426 9.94 -1.79 2.66
CA PHE A 426 8.83 -0.84 2.78
C PHE A 426 8.02 -0.98 4.08
N ALA A 427 8.70 -1.23 5.21
CA ALA A 427 8.12 -0.99 6.54
C ALA A 427 7.81 0.50 6.81
N ARG A 428 8.38 1.39 5.99
CA ARG A 428 8.05 2.81 5.86
C ARG A 428 7.98 3.18 4.39
N GLN A 429 7.31 4.27 4.05
CA GLN A 429 7.19 4.79 2.68
C GLN A 429 8.46 5.56 2.27
N ALA A 430 9.62 4.89 2.30
CA ALA A 430 10.93 5.45 1.97
C ALA A 430 11.97 4.34 1.72
N ILE A 431 13.02 4.64 0.93
CA ILE A 431 14.22 3.81 0.74
C ILE A 431 15.39 4.43 1.53
N PRO A 432 15.58 4.03 2.79
CA PRO A 432 16.66 4.55 3.62
C PRO A 432 18.00 3.89 3.30
N MET A 433 19.07 4.42 3.87
CA MET A 433 20.32 3.67 3.99
C MET A 433 20.19 2.60 5.09
N ALA A 434 20.65 1.37 4.80
CA ALA A 434 20.82 0.30 5.77
C ALA A 434 22.32 -0.02 5.93
N TRP A 435 22.82 0.00 7.16
CA TRP A 435 24.24 -0.22 7.48
C TRP A 435 24.55 -1.72 7.53
N ASP A 436 23.74 -2.44 8.31
CA ASP A 436 23.58 -3.88 8.28
C ASP A 436 22.27 -4.25 7.58
N TYR A 437 22.26 -5.36 6.85
CA TYR A 437 21.10 -5.87 6.14
C TYR A 437 20.96 -7.39 6.28
N ALA A 438 19.71 -7.86 6.18
CA ALA A 438 19.38 -9.27 6.18
C ALA A 438 19.07 -9.69 4.74
N GLU A 439 19.83 -10.64 4.24
CA GLU A 439 19.53 -11.34 2.99
C GLU A 439 18.80 -12.64 3.30
N THR A 440 17.57 -12.77 2.84
CA THR A 440 16.77 -14.00 2.98
C THR A 440 17.04 -14.97 1.84
N SER A 441 16.73 -16.25 2.04
CA SER A 441 16.67 -17.18 0.91
C SER A 441 15.31 -17.07 0.20
N PRO A 442 15.26 -16.74 -1.10
CA PRO A 442 14.01 -16.77 -1.86
C PRO A 442 13.49 -18.19 -2.11
N LEU A 443 14.33 -19.21 -1.86
CA LEU A 443 13.99 -20.63 -1.96
C LEU A 443 13.36 -21.19 -0.68
N ALA A 444 13.26 -20.39 0.38
CA ALA A 444 12.66 -20.81 1.64
C ALA A 444 11.16 -21.11 1.47
N GLU A 445 10.73 -22.27 1.98
CA GLU A 445 9.32 -22.68 1.86
C GLU A 445 8.41 -22.00 2.90
N LYS A 446 8.91 -21.85 4.14
CA LYS A 446 8.10 -21.50 5.33
C LYS A 446 8.53 -20.21 6.01
N HIS A 447 9.58 -19.56 5.51
CA HIS A 447 10.17 -18.38 6.14
C HIS A 447 9.98 -17.14 5.29
N ALA A 448 9.95 -15.98 5.95
CA ALA A 448 9.78 -14.70 5.29
C ALA A 448 10.90 -14.48 4.24
N GLY A 449 10.53 -13.93 3.09
CA GLY A 449 11.43 -13.73 1.95
C GLY A 449 11.37 -14.86 0.91
N GLY A 450 10.77 -16.00 1.25
CA GLY A 450 10.53 -17.12 0.33
C GLY A 450 9.47 -16.84 -0.74
N PHE A 451 9.71 -17.33 -1.96
CA PHE A 451 8.79 -17.20 -3.10
C PHE A 451 7.46 -17.91 -2.84
N VAL A 452 7.50 -19.21 -2.48
CA VAL A 452 6.29 -20.01 -2.21
C VAL A 452 5.48 -19.44 -1.05
N THR A 453 6.12 -18.89 -0.01
CA THR A 453 5.41 -18.20 1.08
C THR A 453 4.61 -16.99 0.55
N SER A 454 5.18 -16.23 -0.39
CA SER A 454 4.51 -15.08 -1.01
C SER A 454 3.36 -15.52 -1.92
N ILE A 455 3.56 -16.56 -2.72
CA ILE A 455 2.53 -17.21 -3.56
C ILE A 455 1.37 -17.71 -2.70
N ALA A 456 1.64 -18.43 -1.62
CA ALA A 456 0.62 -18.96 -0.73
C ALA A 456 -0.21 -17.84 -0.09
N GLY A 457 0.40 -16.69 0.21
CA GLY A 457 -0.30 -15.50 0.67
C GLY A 457 -1.29 -14.94 -0.36
N MET A 458 -0.89 -14.87 -1.63
CA MET A 458 -1.75 -14.41 -2.72
C MET A 458 -2.86 -15.41 -3.04
N ALA A 459 -2.55 -16.71 -3.09
CA ALA A 459 -3.55 -17.76 -3.33
C ALA A 459 -4.65 -17.77 -2.25
N LYS A 460 -4.29 -17.55 -0.98
CA LYS A 460 -5.27 -17.39 0.12
C LYS A 460 -6.23 -16.20 -0.08
N VAL A 461 -5.78 -15.16 -0.78
CA VAL A 461 -6.64 -14.04 -1.16
C VAL A 461 -7.55 -14.46 -2.30
N LEU A 462 -7.01 -15.11 -3.34
CA LEU A 462 -7.79 -15.62 -4.47
C LEU A 462 -8.92 -16.57 -4.06
N ASP A 463 -8.70 -17.38 -3.01
CA ASP A 463 -9.75 -18.25 -2.44
C ASP A 463 -10.97 -17.48 -1.91
N LYS A 464 -10.80 -16.21 -1.55
CA LYS A 464 -11.76 -15.43 -0.74
C LYS A 464 -12.27 -14.16 -1.42
N ILE A 465 -11.71 -13.75 -2.54
CA ILE A 465 -12.18 -12.55 -3.24
C ILE A 465 -13.50 -12.83 -3.96
N PRO A 466 -14.38 -11.81 -4.09
CA PRO A 466 -15.54 -11.90 -4.96
C PRO A 466 -15.10 -12.16 -6.40
N ALA A 467 -15.95 -12.86 -7.17
CA ALA A 467 -15.64 -13.25 -8.54
C ALA A 467 -16.89 -13.26 -9.43
N SER A 468 -17.97 -12.55 -9.06
CA SER A 468 -19.27 -12.62 -9.72
C SER A 468 -19.66 -11.34 -10.48
N ALA A 469 -19.34 -10.16 -9.96
CA ALA A 469 -19.69 -8.89 -10.60
C ALA A 469 -18.58 -8.43 -11.56
N THR A 470 -18.99 -7.80 -12.67
CA THR A 470 -18.09 -7.23 -13.68
C THR A 470 -17.23 -6.13 -13.07
N ALA A 471 -15.94 -6.14 -13.38
CA ALA A 471 -15.07 -5.05 -13.00
C ALA A 471 -13.97 -4.81 -14.02
N THR A 472 -13.55 -3.54 -14.16
CA THR A 472 -12.47 -3.15 -15.08
C THR A 472 -11.51 -2.16 -14.43
N SER A 473 -10.23 -2.26 -14.78
CA SER A 473 -9.16 -1.39 -14.29
C SER A 473 -8.38 -0.76 -15.46
N TRP A 474 -8.21 0.56 -15.43
CA TRP A 474 -7.66 1.36 -16.52
C TRP A 474 -6.42 2.13 -16.07
N GLN A 475 -5.39 2.18 -16.92
CA GLN A 475 -4.32 3.14 -16.74
C GLN A 475 -4.73 4.49 -17.30
N ALA A 476 -5.13 5.41 -16.41
CA ALA A 476 -5.55 6.75 -16.79
C ALA A 476 -5.41 7.71 -15.61
N SER A 477 -5.06 8.96 -15.89
CA SER A 477 -5.23 10.04 -14.92
C SER A 477 -6.71 10.25 -14.62
N ALA A 478 -7.04 10.64 -13.38
CA ALA A 478 -8.38 11.08 -13.00
C ALA A 478 -8.87 12.27 -13.84
N THR A 479 -7.96 13.05 -14.43
CA THR A 479 -8.27 14.17 -15.34
C THR A 479 -8.58 13.74 -16.76
N ASP A 480 -8.35 12.48 -17.15
CA ASP A 480 -8.52 12.00 -18.54
C ASP A 480 -9.50 10.82 -18.66
N ARG A 481 -9.72 10.06 -17.59
CA ARG A 481 -10.69 8.94 -17.58
C ARG A 481 -12.12 9.44 -17.92
N PRO A 482 -12.86 8.73 -18.79
CA PRO A 482 -14.30 8.98 -18.98
C PRO A 482 -15.11 8.69 -17.70
N LEU A 483 -16.06 9.57 -17.35
CA LEU A 483 -16.83 9.52 -16.09
C LEU A 483 -18.34 9.27 -16.31
N ASP A 484 -18.81 9.27 -17.56
CA ASP A 484 -20.24 9.24 -17.87
C ASP A 484 -20.92 7.95 -17.40
N GLY A 485 -22.06 8.12 -16.72
CA GLY A 485 -22.87 6.99 -16.23
C GLY A 485 -22.28 6.28 -14.99
N LEU A 486 -21.19 6.78 -14.42
CA LEU A 486 -20.51 6.16 -13.28
C LEU A 486 -20.73 6.98 -11.99
N LEU A 487 -20.98 6.30 -10.88
CA LEU A 487 -21.07 6.92 -9.56
C LEU A 487 -19.71 6.90 -8.85
N ILE A 488 -19.22 8.07 -8.46
CA ILE A 488 -17.89 8.21 -7.85
C ILE A 488 -17.93 7.89 -6.35
N SER A 489 -17.03 7.00 -5.93
CA SER A 489 -16.57 6.83 -4.55
C SER A 489 -15.05 6.76 -4.56
N THR A 490 -14.35 7.69 -3.90
CA THR A 490 -12.90 7.83 -4.11
C THR A 490 -12.10 8.36 -2.93
N ASP A 491 -10.84 7.94 -2.83
CA ASP A 491 -9.85 8.38 -1.84
C ASP A 491 -8.66 9.05 -2.54
N PRO A 492 -8.74 10.35 -2.86
CA PRO A 492 -7.75 11.03 -3.67
C PRO A 492 -6.40 11.24 -2.93
N PRO A 493 -5.30 11.49 -3.67
CA PRO A 493 -3.97 11.67 -3.09
C PRO A 493 -3.84 12.93 -2.21
N TYR A 494 -3.09 12.82 -1.10
CA TYR A 494 -2.90 13.92 -0.14
C TYR A 494 -1.87 14.97 -0.60
N TYR A 495 -2.05 16.21 -0.14
CA TYR A 495 -1.22 17.37 -0.47
C TYR A 495 0.30 17.13 -0.24
N ASP A 496 0.70 16.57 0.91
CA ASP A 496 2.12 16.24 1.22
C ASP A 496 2.37 14.72 1.13
N ASN A 497 1.71 14.04 0.17
CA ASN A 497 1.87 12.60 0.07
C ASN A 497 3.24 12.22 -0.50
N ILE A 498 3.71 11.08 -0.04
CA ILE A 498 4.93 10.44 -0.55
C ILE A 498 4.84 10.28 -2.07
N GLY A 499 5.96 10.45 -2.78
CA GLY A 499 6.05 10.14 -4.21
C GLY A 499 5.80 8.65 -4.48
N TYR A 500 4.54 8.25 -4.63
CA TYR A 500 4.18 6.84 -4.86
C TYR A 500 4.72 6.36 -6.19
N SER A 501 4.67 7.18 -7.24
CA SER A 501 5.29 6.84 -8.51
C SER A 501 6.78 6.51 -8.34
N ASP A 502 7.52 7.35 -7.62
CA ASP A 502 8.95 7.13 -7.36
C ASP A 502 9.23 5.85 -6.57
N LEU A 503 8.44 5.54 -5.52
CA LEU A 503 8.64 4.31 -4.76
C LEU A 503 8.19 3.07 -5.54
N SER A 504 7.13 3.19 -6.34
CA SER A 504 6.57 2.10 -7.13
C SER A 504 7.52 1.59 -8.20
N ASP A 505 8.45 2.45 -8.67
CA ASP A 505 9.48 2.06 -9.63
C ASP A 505 10.34 0.90 -9.11
N PHE A 506 10.55 0.81 -7.79
CA PHE A 506 11.22 -0.34 -7.17
C PHE A 506 10.55 -1.67 -7.55
N PHE A 507 9.22 -1.70 -7.65
CA PHE A 507 8.45 -2.87 -8.05
C PHE A 507 8.30 -2.95 -9.56
N TYR A 508 8.09 -1.81 -10.20
CA TYR A 508 7.82 -1.69 -11.63
C TYR A 508 8.94 -2.29 -12.48
N VAL A 509 10.20 -2.04 -12.15
CA VAL A 509 11.34 -2.55 -12.94
C VAL A 509 11.36 -4.08 -13.02
N TRP A 510 10.98 -4.77 -11.93
CA TRP A 510 10.86 -6.23 -11.89
C TRP A 510 9.58 -6.73 -12.57
N LEU A 511 8.45 -6.07 -12.33
CA LEU A 511 7.19 -6.40 -13.00
C LEU A 511 7.32 -6.25 -14.52
N ARG A 512 7.96 -5.18 -14.98
CA ARG A 512 8.25 -4.93 -16.39
C ARG A 512 9.10 -6.03 -16.99
N ARG A 513 10.18 -6.43 -16.33
CA ARG A 513 11.03 -7.54 -16.80
C ARG A 513 10.21 -8.83 -16.95
N SER A 514 9.37 -9.15 -15.97
CA SER A 514 8.65 -10.44 -15.91
C SER A 514 7.35 -10.49 -16.71
N LEU A 515 6.63 -9.37 -16.84
CA LEU A 515 5.24 -9.37 -17.29
C LEU A 515 4.98 -8.50 -18.52
N ARG A 516 5.98 -7.79 -19.07
CA ARG A 516 5.80 -7.00 -20.30
C ARG A 516 5.26 -7.79 -21.50
N PRO A 517 5.60 -9.08 -21.70
CA PRO A 517 4.96 -9.88 -22.76
C PRO A 517 3.46 -10.12 -22.57
N ILE A 518 2.95 -10.00 -21.33
CA ILE A 518 1.56 -10.28 -20.96
C ILE A 518 0.73 -8.99 -20.85
N HIS A 519 1.33 -7.93 -20.30
CA HIS A 519 0.73 -6.59 -20.17
C HIS A 519 1.60 -5.54 -20.90
N PRO A 520 1.79 -5.65 -22.23
CA PRO A 520 2.65 -4.76 -23.00
C PRO A 520 2.23 -3.30 -22.93
N GLU A 521 0.94 -2.98 -22.84
CA GLU A 521 0.47 -1.60 -22.75
C GLU A 521 0.89 -1.00 -21.40
N LEU A 522 0.59 -1.72 -20.31
CA LEU A 522 0.83 -1.30 -18.94
C LEU A 522 2.32 -1.18 -18.57
N LEU A 523 3.15 -2.03 -19.17
CA LEU A 523 4.58 -2.17 -18.86
C LEU A 523 5.47 -1.71 -20.03
N SER A 524 4.96 -0.77 -20.84
CA SER A 524 5.63 -0.24 -22.02
C SER A 524 6.81 0.70 -21.70
N THR A 525 6.65 1.58 -20.71
CA THR A 525 7.64 2.60 -20.32
C THR A 525 8.82 2.02 -19.53
N MET A 526 9.92 2.76 -19.39
CA MET A 526 11.07 2.31 -18.58
C MET A 526 10.83 2.45 -17.08
N LEU A 527 10.16 3.53 -16.68
CA LEU A 527 9.71 3.84 -15.32
C LEU A 527 8.26 4.31 -15.39
N VAL A 528 7.57 4.35 -14.25
CA VAL A 528 6.18 4.78 -14.19
C VAL A 528 6.03 6.27 -14.54
N PRO A 529 4.87 6.70 -15.09
CA PRO A 529 4.57 8.10 -15.32
C PRO A 529 4.59 8.93 -14.02
N LYS A 530 5.20 10.12 -14.09
CA LYS A 530 5.39 11.04 -12.94
C LYS A 530 4.84 12.44 -13.17
N ALA A 531 4.73 12.86 -14.44
CA ALA A 531 4.37 14.23 -14.80
C ALA A 531 2.90 14.55 -14.48
N GLU A 532 2.02 13.58 -14.69
CA GLU A 532 0.57 13.69 -14.47
C GLU A 532 0.15 13.24 -13.06
N GLU A 533 1.10 12.84 -12.20
CA GLU A 533 0.80 12.40 -10.83
C GLU A 533 0.35 13.60 -10.00
N LEU A 534 -0.91 13.58 -9.55
CA LEU A 534 -1.55 14.70 -8.82
C LEU A 534 -1.06 14.81 -7.36
N VAL A 535 0.22 15.17 -7.18
CA VAL A 535 0.89 15.34 -5.89
C VAL A 535 1.62 16.70 -5.83
N ALA A 536 1.60 17.37 -4.66
CA ALA A 536 2.33 18.63 -4.51
C ALA A 536 3.82 18.37 -4.21
N ASN A 537 4.59 17.99 -5.23
CA ASN A 537 6.03 17.73 -5.11
C ASN A 537 6.88 18.96 -5.50
N PRO A 538 7.53 19.68 -4.55
CA PRO A 538 8.32 20.87 -4.86
C PRO A 538 9.49 20.63 -5.82
N TYR A 539 10.01 19.40 -5.86
CA TYR A 539 11.13 19.04 -6.73
C TYR A 539 10.72 18.86 -8.21
N ARG A 540 9.41 18.78 -8.49
CA ARG A 540 8.87 18.58 -9.87
C ARG A 540 8.21 19.83 -10.45
N HIS A 541 7.82 20.79 -9.63
CA HIS A 541 7.00 21.94 -10.04
C HIS A 541 7.60 23.26 -9.59
N ASP A 542 8.90 23.46 -9.85
CA ASP A 542 9.60 24.74 -9.63
C ASP A 542 9.49 25.31 -8.20
N GLY A 543 9.51 24.43 -7.20
CA GLY A 543 9.41 24.79 -5.78
C GLY A 543 8.01 24.64 -5.19
N ARG A 544 7.82 25.19 -3.99
CA ARG A 544 6.61 24.96 -3.17
C ARG A 544 5.35 25.55 -3.81
N ASP A 545 5.45 26.74 -4.39
CA ASP A 545 4.29 27.47 -4.92
C ASP A 545 3.78 26.85 -6.23
N GLY A 546 4.69 26.45 -7.12
CA GLY A 546 4.29 25.76 -8.36
C GLY A 546 3.69 24.37 -8.07
N ALA A 547 4.23 23.65 -7.08
CA ALA A 547 3.66 22.38 -6.62
C ALA A 547 2.25 22.55 -6.02
N HIS A 548 2.04 23.61 -5.23
CA HIS A 548 0.73 23.94 -4.68
C HIS A 548 -0.28 24.22 -5.80
N LYS A 549 0.09 25.07 -6.76
CA LYS A 549 -0.76 25.45 -7.89
C LYS A 549 -1.11 24.26 -8.77
N PHE A 550 -0.13 23.43 -9.13
CA PHE A 550 -0.36 22.22 -9.93
C PHE A 550 -1.37 21.28 -9.27
N PHE A 551 -1.22 21.06 -7.95
CA PHE A 551 -2.14 20.25 -7.17
C PHE A 551 -3.55 20.85 -7.14
N GLU A 552 -3.69 22.13 -6.81
CA GLU A 552 -5.00 22.82 -6.75
C GLU A 552 -5.72 22.81 -8.10
N ASP A 553 -5.02 23.19 -9.18
CA ASP A 553 -5.59 23.27 -10.53
C ASP A 553 -6.03 21.89 -11.03
N GLY A 554 -5.21 20.85 -10.83
CA GLY A 554 -5.56 19.49 -11.24
C GLY A 554 -6.72 18.91 -10.43
N PHE A 555 -6.78 19.14 -9.11
CA PHE A 555 -7.91 18.72 -8.28
C PHE A 555 -9.21 19.43 -8.69
N ARG A 556 -9.13 20.74 -8.93
CA ARG A 556 -10.27 21.51 -9.41
C ARG A 556 -10.78 20.95 -10.74
N GLU A 557 -9.90 20.59 -11.65
CA GLU A 557 -10.29 20.02 -12.93
C GLU A 557 -10.98 18.65 -12.78
N VAL A 558 -10.44 17.75 -11.95
CA VAL A 558 -11.06 16.44 -11.67
C VAL A 558 -12.49 16.62 -11.16
N PHE A 559 -12.70 17.48 -10.17
CA PHE A 559 -14.03 17.67 -9.58
C PHE A 559 -14.96 18.49 -10.47
N ARG A 560 -14.44 19.38 -11.32
CA ARG A 560 -15.23 20.05 -12.35
C ARG A 560 -15.79 19.04 -13.35
N ARG A 561 -14.96 18.14 -13.88
CA ARG A 561 -15.38 17.05 -14.79
C ARG A 561 -16.33 16.08 -14.10
N ALA A 562 -16.04 15.68 -12.87
CA ALA A 562 -16.92 14.81 -12.09
C ALA A 562 -18.33 15.40 -11.93
N ARG A 563 -18.46 16.74 -11.86
CA ARG A 563 -19.76 17.40 -11.76
C ARG A 563 -20.56 17.31 -13.06
N GLU A 564 -19.88 17.38 -14.21
CA GLU A 564 -20.52 17.31 -15.53
C GLU A 564 -21.20 15.96 -15.78
N SER A 565 -20.59 14.88 -15.28
CA SER A 565 -21.11 13.51 -15.40
C SER A 565 -21.85 13.02 -14.13
N ALA A 566 -22.10 13.90 -13.16
CA ALA A 566 -22.66 13.51 -11.87
C ALA A 566 -24.10 12.98 -12.00
N LEU A 567 -24.36 11.82 -11.38
CA LEU A 567 -25.70 11.27 -11.28
C LEU A 567 -26.49 12.00 -10.20
N SER A 568 -27.43 12.88 -10.58
CA SER A 568 -28.17 13.73 -9.63
C SER A 568 -28.95 12.97 -8.55
N GLY A 569 -29.33 11.73 -8.82
CA GLY A 569 -29.98 10.83 -7.86
C GLY A 569 -29.09 10.44 -6.67
N TYR A 570 -27.77 10.39 -6.86
CA TYR A 570 -26.84 9.83 -5.87
C TYR A 570 -25.80 10.85 -5.42
N PRO A 571 -25.38 10.87 -4.15
CA PRO A 571 -24.23 11.65 -3.72
C PRO A 571 -22.94 10.94 -4.16
N ILE A 572 -21.91 11.69 -4.56
CA ILE A 572 -20.55 11.14 -4.63
C ILE A 572 -19.97 11.04 -3.23
N THR A 573 -19.06 10.10 -2.99
CA THR A 573 -18.34 9.98 -1.71
C THR A 573 -16.85 10.20 -1.88
N VAL A 574 -16.27 11.08 -1.05
CA VAL A 574 -14.84 11.42 -1.08
C VAL A 574 -14.23 11.21 0.30
N TYR A 575 -13.26 10.30 0.40
CA TYR A 575 -12.52 10.03 1.64
C TYR A 575 -11.40 11.04 1.82
N TYR A 576 -11.16 11.45 3.07
CA TYR A 576 -10.08 12.36 3.40
C TYR A 576 -9.62 12.20 4.85
N ALA A 577 -8.32 12.08 5.12
CA ALA A 577 -7.78 12.03 6.49
C ALA A 577 -7.37 13.42 6.99
N PHE A 578 -7.93 13.87 8.11
CA PHE A 578 -7.53 15.14 8.73
C PHE A 578 -6.21 14.96 9.52
N LYS A 579 -5.36 16.00 9.59
CA LYS A 579 -4.16 16.02 10.45
C LYS A 579 -4.16 17.25 11.38
N GLN A 580 -4.54 17.09 12.66
CA GLN A 580 -4.61 18.12 13.71
C GLN A 580 -3.25 18.75 14.04
N SER A 581 -2.13 18.08 13.70
CA SER A 581 -0.79 18.52 14.11
C SER A 581 -0.18 19.65 13.26
N GLU A 582 -1.02 20.45 12.58
CA GLU A 582 -0.58 21.68 11.94
C GLU A 582 -1.07 22.94 12.67
N THR A 583 -1.38 22.89 13.97
CA THR A 583 -1.46 24.13 14.76
C THR A 583 -0.04 24.62 15.06
N THR A 584 0.44 25.59 14.30
CA THR A 584 1.59 26.40 14.72
C THR A 584 1.16 27.36 15.84
N GLU A 585 2.08 27.74 16.74
CA GLU A 585 1.86 28.77 17.79
C GLU A 585 1.49 30.15 17.22
N VAL A 586 1.50 30.31 15.89
CA VAL A 586 1.14 31.51 15.13
C VAL A 586 -0.05 31.22 14.20
N GLY A 587 -1.08 30.49 14.63
CA GLY A 587 -2.37 30.42 13.93
C GLY A 587 -2.37 29.94 12.46
N GLU A 588 -1.24 29.50 11.90
CA GLU A 588 -1.17 28.91 10.57
C GLU A 588 -1.43 27.42 10.70
N ALA A 589 -2.65 26.98 10.37
CA ALA A 589 -3.01 25.57 10.27
C ALA A 589 -3.81 25.24 9.00
N SER A 590 -3.26 24.27 8.24
CA SER A 590 -3.83 23.43 7.16
C SER A 590 -4.04 24.03 5.76
N THR A 591 -3.04 23.86 4.88
CA THR A 591 -3.16 24.22 3.44
C THR A 591 -3.76 23.12 2.56
N GLY A 592 -3.68 21.83 2.94
CA GLY A 592 -4.10 20.74 2.04
C GLY A 592 -5.60 20.50 1.95
N TRP A 593 -6.28 20.43 3.10
CA TRP A 593 -7.72 20.15 3.17
C TRP A 593 -8.58 21.33 2.73
N GLU A 594 -8.19 22.54 3.15
CA GLU A 594 -8.83 23.78 2.72
C GLU A 594 -8.82 23.86 1.19
N THR A 595 -7.66 23.63 0.56
CA THR A 595 -7.51 23.67 -0.89
C THR A 595 -8.41 22.65 -1.59
N LEU A 596 -8.52 21.44 -1.03
CA LEU A 596 -9.38 20.39 -1.60
C LEU A 596 -10.88 20.73 -1.48
N LEU A 597 -11.34 21.16 -0.30
CA LEU A 597 -12.72 21.62 -0.11
C LEU A 597 -13.04 22.85 -0.96
N GLU A 598 -12.13 23.82 -1.00
CA GLU A 598 -12.24 25.02 -1.83
C GLU A 598 -12.37 24.64 -3.30
N GLY A 599 -11.52 23.73 -3.79
CA GLY A 599 -11.58 23.20 -5.14
C GLY A 599 -12.93 22.57 -5.48
N MET A 600 -13.48 21.72 -4.60
CA MET A 600 -14.79 21.11 -4.80
C MET A 600 -15.92 22.14 -4.77
N ILE A 601 -15.97 23.02 -3.75
CA ILE A 601 -17.04 24.02 -3.60
C ILE A 601 -17.01 25.04 -4.75
N ARG A 602 -15.83 25.47 -5.18
CA ARG A 602 -15.65 26.34 -6.36
C ARG A 602 -16.03 25.66 -7.67
N SER A 603 -15.86 24.34 -7.75
CA SER A 603 -16.28 23.54 -8.91
C SER A 603 -17.79 23.29 -8.94
N GLY A 604 -18.55 23.82 -7.99
CA GLY A 604 -20.01 23.72 -7.99
C GLY A 604 -20.55 22.52 -7.23
N TRP A 605 -19.78 21.94 -6.31
CA TRP A 605 -20.27 20.92 -5.38
C TRP A 605 -20.82 21.54 -4.10
N SER A 606 -21.87 20.91 -3.57
CA SER A 606 -22.39 21.15 -2.22
C SER A 606 -22.09 19.92 -1.37
N VAL A 607 -21.52 20.13 -0.18
CA VAL A 607 -21.41 19.09 0.85
C VAL A 607 -22.80 18.87 1.43
N THR A 608 -23.26 17.63 1.48
CA THR A 608 -24.58 17.27 2.01
C THR A 608 -24.48 16.54 3.34
N ALA A 609 -23.39 15.82 3.58
CA ALA A 609 -23.09 15.18 4.84
C ALA A 609 -21.58 14.96 5.00
N THR A 610 -21.12 14.81 6.23
CA THR A 610 -19.76 14.32 6.49
C THR A 610 -19.75 13.33 7.64
N TRP A 611 -18.94 12.28 7.50
CA TRP A 611 -18.92 11.18 8.47
C TRP A 611 -17.49 10.92 8.95
N PRO A 612 -17.20 11.02 10.26
CA PRO A 612 -15.92 10.59 10.79
C PRO A 612 -15.82 9.05 10.75
N VAL A 613 -14.69 8.54 10.27
CA VAL A 613 -14.41 7.11 10.12
C VAL A 613 -13.08 6.80 10.80
N ARG A 614 -13.08 5.86 11.74
CA ARG A 614 -11.85 5.34 12.35
C ARG A 614 -11.11 4.48 11.33
N SER A 615 -10.04 5.02 10.76
CA SER A 615 -9.38 4.43 9.60
C SER A 615 -7.99 3.82 9.86
N GLU A 616 -7.45 3.96 11.08
CA GLU A 616 -6.06 3.56 11.39
C GLU A 616 -5.94 2.46 12.46
N LEU A 617 -4.96 1.57 12.27
CA LEU A 617 -4.55 0.59 13.27
C LEU A 617 -3.74 1.30 14.38
N GLY A 618 -4.09 1.07 15.65
CA GLY A 618 -3.39 1.65 16.81
C GLY A 618 -1.89 1.30 16.92
N ASN A 619 -1.41 0.33 16.13
CA ASN A 619 -0.02 -0.15 16.13
C ASN A 619 0.88 0.49 15.05
N ARG A 620 0.50 1.59 14.40
CA ARG A 620 1.39 2.28 13.45
C ARG A 620 2.65 2.79 14.16
N MET A 621 3.81 2.56 13.55
CA MET A 621 5.14 2.94 14.06
C MET A 621 5.35 4.46 14.29
N ILE A 622 4.46 5.32 13.76
CA ILE A 622 4.47 6.78 13.99
C ILE A 622 3.65 7.16 15.25
N GLY A 623 2.96 6.21 15.88
CA GLY A 623 2.20 6.39 17.13
C GLY A 623 3.04 6.32 18.41
N ALA A 624 4.33 5.98 18.33
CA ALA A 624 5.23 6.05 19.49
C ALA A 624 5.66 7.51 19.73
N GLY A 625 4.78 8.32 20.32
CA GLY A 625 5.13 9.63 20.91
C GLY A 625 4.58 10.88 20.23
N LYS A 626 3.68 10.77 19.23
CA LYS A 626 2.92 11.91 18.71
C LYS A 626 1.46 11.50 18.53
N ASN A 627 0.53 12.32 19.02
CA ASN A 627 -0.93 12.22 18.75
C ASN A 627 -1.19 12.35 17.25
N ALA A 628 -0.94 11.27 16.49
CA ALA A 628 -1.34 11.11 15.11
C ALA A 628 -2.83 10.72 15.09
N LEU A 629 -3.61 11.30 14.19
CA LEU A 629 -5.07 11.16 14.20
C LEU A 629 -5.58 9.73 14.18
N ALA A 630 -6.69 9.54 14.89
CA ALA A 630 -7.48 8.31 14.89
C ALA A 630 -8.53 8.25 13.75
N SER A 631 -8.87 9.38 13.10
CA SER A 631 -10.14 9.53 12.37
C SER A 631 -9.96 10.20 10.98
N SER A 632 -10.38 9.51 9.91
CA SER A 632 -10.66 10.11 8.58
C SER A 632 -12.07 10.68 8.53
N ILE A 633 -12.40 11.44 7.48
CA ILE A 633 -13.74 11.96 7.18
C ILE A 633 -14.14 11.47 5.79
N VAL A 634 -15.40 11.10 5.63
CA VAL A 634 -16.03 10.86 4.34
C VAL A 634 -16.97 12.02 4.05
N LEU A 635 -16.80 12.68 2.90
CA LEU A 635 -17.67 13.74 2.42
C LEU A 635 -18.69 13.14 1.45
N ALA A 636 -19.97 13.40 1.68
CA ALA A 636 -21.01 13.18 0.68
C ALA A 636 -21.27 14.51 -0.05
N LEU A 637 -21.18 14.50 -1.38
CA LEU A 637 -21.37 15.70 -2.19
C LEU A 637 -22.41 15.50 -3.29
N ARG A 638 -23.16 16.56 -3.58
CA ARG A 638 -24.06 16.65 -4.73
C ARG A 638 -23.75 17.89 -5.56
N PRO A 639 -24.03 17.90 -6.87
CA PRO A 639 -23.96 19.12 -7.67
C PRO A 639 -24.85 20.19 -7.02
N ARG A 640 -24.26 21.37 -6.76
CA ARG A 640 -25.02 22.53 -6.31
C ARG A 640 -25.98 22.96 -7.44
N PRO A 641 -27.26 23.24 -7.13
CA PRO A 641 -28.21 23.79 -8.09
C PRO A 641 -27.68 25.08 -8.74
N GLU A 642 -28.00 25.30 -10.03
CA GLU A 642 -27.53 26.48 -10.76
C GLU A 642 -28.15 27.78 -10.23
N ASP A 643 -29.36 27.68 -9.67
CA ASP A 643 -30.12 28.77 -9.05
C ASP A 643 -29.81 28.96 -7.56
N ALA A 644 -28.76 28.31 -7.03
CA ALA A 644 -28.39 28.40 -5.63
C ALA A 644 -28.20 29.87 -5.18
N PRO A 645 -28.83 30.27 -4.06
CA PRO A 645 -28.86 31.67 -3.65
C PRO A 645 -27.48 32.19 -3.25
N ARG A 646 -27.29 33.50 -3.38
CA ARG A 646 -26.17 34.22 -2.75
C ARG A 646 -26.61 34.74 -1.39
N THR A 647 -25.67 34.82 -0.46
CA THR A 647 -25.92 35.36 0.88
C THR A 647 -24.77 36.25 1.33
N ASP A 648 -25.00 37.03 2.38
CA ASP A 648 -23.96 37.80 3.08
C ASP A 648 -23.44 37.02 4.31
N ARG A 649 -22.27 37.44 4.82
CA ARG A 649 -21.64 36.86 6.02
C ARG A 649 -22.57 36.80 7.22
N ARG A 650 -23.36 37.86 7.46
CA ARG A 650 -24.25 37.93 8.63
C ARG A 650 -25.35 36.87 8.58
N ARG A 651 -25.98 36.69 7.42
CA ARG A 651 -27.01 35.66 7.20
C ARG A 651 -26.42 34.26 7.22
N PHE A 652 -25.20 34.08 6.71
CA PHE A 652 -24.49 32.80 6.84
C PHE A 652 -24.26 32.42 8.31
N ILE A 653 -23.74 33.33 9.13
CA ILE A 653 -23.54 33.07 10.57
C ILE A 653 -24.88 32.81 11.27
N ALA A 654 -25.93 33.54 10.92
CA ALA A 654 -27.26 33.30 11.48
C ALA A 654 -27.79 31.88 11.14
N ALA A 655 -27.59 31.42 9.90
CA ALA A 655 -27.95 30.07 9.48
C ALA A 655 -27.12 29.01 10.23
N LEU A 656 -25.81 29.22 10.40
CA LEU A 656 -24.96 28.35 11.21
C LEU A 656 -25.48 28.22 12.64
N LYS A 657 -25.77 29.34 13.32
CA LYS A 657 -26.28 29.33 14.70
C LYS A 657 -27.64 28.65 14.84
N ALA A 658 -28.47 28.69 13.79
CA ALA A 658 -29.78 28.04 13.80
C ALA A 658 -29.69 26.52 13.56
N GLU A 659 -28.82 26.07 12.66
CA GLU A 659 -28.81 24.69 12.16
C GLU A 659 -27.77 23.80 12.88
N LEU A 660 -26.61 24.36 13.25
CA LEU A 660 -25.51 23.59 13.84
C LEU A 660 -25.86 22.91 15.18
N PRO A 661 -26.61 23.52 16.12
CA PRO A 661 -26.98 22.87 17.38
C PRO A 661 -27.79 21.58 17.19
N SER A 662 -28.72 21.55 16.23
CA SER A 662 -29.52 20.35 15.97
C SER A 662 -28.65 19.24 15.37
N ALA A 663 -27.82 19.57 14.39
CA ALA A 663 -26.91 18.63 13.77
C ALA A 663 -25.89 18.05 14.78
N LEU A 664 -25.40 18.88 15.70
CA LEU A 664 -24.52 18.43 16.79
C LEU A 664 -25.21 17.44 17.72
N LYS A 665 -26.48 17.67 18.05
CA LYS A 665 -27.26 16.75 18.88
C LYS A 665 -27.44 15.39 18.21
N GLU A 666 -27.68 15.35 16.90
CA GLU A 666 -27.73 14.10 16.12
C GLU A 666 -26.37 13.40 16.09
N LEU A 667 -25.28 14.15 15.90
CA LEU A 667 -23.92 13.62 15.97
C LEU A 667 -23.56 13.05 17.35
N GLN A 668 -24.04 13.67 18.44
CA GLN A 668 -23.88 13.19 19.82
C GLN A 668 -24.72 11.94 20.13
N GLN A 669 -25.83 11.73 19.41
CA GLN A 669 -26.62 10.49 19.50
C GLN A 669 -25.91 9.34 18.75
N GLY A 670 -25.17 9.65 17.69
CA GLY A 670 -24.16 8.75 17.16
C GLY A 670 -23.05 8.56 18.21
N ALA A 671 -22.51 7.35 18.37
CA ALA A 671 -21.47 7.04 19.35
C ALA A 671 -20.09 7.66 19.01
N ILE A 672 -20.06 8.92 18.57
CA ILE A 672 -18.87 9.71 18.27
C ILE A 672 -18.19 10.05 19.59
N ALA A 673 -16.88 9.79 19.69
CA ALA A 673 -16.14 10.13 20.88
C ALA A 673 -16.12 11.67 21.04
N PRO A 674 -16.20 12.22 22.26
CA PRO A 674 -16.20 13.67 22.47
C PRO A 674 -15.01 14.41 21.83
N VAL A 675 -13.85 13.73 21.72
CA VAL A 675 -12.64 14.25 21.07
C VAL A 675 -12.78 14.41 19.54
N ASP A 676 -13.67 13.65 18.91
CA ASP A 676 -13.94 13.67 17.47
C ASP A 676 -15.12 14.63 17.12
N LEU A 677 -15.87 15.14 18.11
CA LEU A 677 -17.03 16.00 17.88
C LEU A 677 -16.69 17.29 17.11
N PRO A 678 -15.61 18.04 17.42
CA PRO A 678 -15.27 19.22 16.64
C PRO A 678 -14.98 18.91 15.17
N GLN A 679 -14.38 17.76 14.90
CA GLN A 679 -14.09 17.31 13.55
C GLN A 679 -15.37 16.88 12.81
N ALA A 680 -16.33 16.26 13.51
CA ALA A 680 -17.62 15.89 12.94
C ALA A 680 -18.50 17.12 12.65
N ALA A 681 -18.43 18.16 13.48
CA ALA A 681 -19.20 19.39 13.37
C ALA A 681 -18.86 20.26 12.15
N ILE A 682 -17.63 20.13 11.64
CA ILE A 682 -17.19 20.79 10.41
C ILE A 682 -18.13 20.46 9.24
N GLY A 683 -18.66 19.24 9.20
CA GLY A 683 -19.55 18.80 8.12
C GLY A 683 -20.84 19.56 8.00
N PRO A 684 -21.70 19.54 9.04
CA PRO A 684 -22.92 20.33 9.06
C PRO A 684 -22.65 21.82 8.77
N GLY A 685 -21.57 22.39 9.33
CA GLY A 685 -21.19 23.76 9.03
C GLY A 685 -20.84 23.98 7.54
N MET A 686 -20.08 23.06 6.94
CA MET A 686 -19.74 23.09 5.52
C MET A 686 -20.95 22.83 4.62
N ALA A 687 -21.94 22.07 5.06
CA ALA A 687 -23.20 21.90 4.33
C ALA A 687 -23.96 23.24 4.24
N VAL A 688 -24.03 24.00 5.34
CA VAL A 688 -24.61 25.35 5.35
C VAL A 688 -23.84 26.31 4.45
N PHE A 689 -22.51 26.26 4.47
CA PHE A 689 -21.69 27.14 3.63
C PHE A 689 -21.82 26.81 2.13
N SER A 690 -21.66 25.53 1.78
CA SER A 690 -21.52 25.08 0.40
C SER A 690 -22.82 25.09 -0.41
N ARG A 691 -23.99 25.19 0.25
CA ARG A 691 -25.30 25.32 -0.42
C ARG A 691 -25.49 26.65 -1.15
N TYR A 692 -24.79 27.70 -0.73
CA TYR A 692 -24.85 29.01 -1.37
C TYR A 692 -23.91 29.08 -2.60
N SER A 693 -24.30 29.83 -3.62
CA SER A 693 -23.43 30.08 -4.79
C SER A 693 -22.29 31.06 -4.46
N ALA A 694 -22.48 31.92 -3.45
CA ALA A 694 -21.44 32.72 -2.80
C ALA A 694 -21.93 33.21 -1.44
N VAL A 695 -21.02 33.22 -0.45
CA VAL A 695 -21.14 34.03 0.76
C VAL A 695 -20.24 35.26 0.57
N LEU A 696 -20.81 36.46 0.65
CA LEU A 696 -20.09 37.70 0.44
C LEU A 696 -19.66 38.31 1.78
N ASP A 697 -18.39 38.71 1.85
CA ASP A 697 -17.85 39.53 2.93
C ASP A 697 -18.29 40.99 2.78
N ASP A 698 -18.05 41.80 3.82
CA ASP A 698 -18.50 43.20 3.87
C ASP A 698 -17.86 44.08 2.77
N ASP A 699 -16.70 43.66 2.24
CA ASP A 699 -16.01 44.28 1.12
C ASP A 699 -16.52 43.81 -0.27
N GLY A 700 -17.53 42.94 -0.30
CA GLY A 700 -18.11 42.36 -1.51
C GLY A 700 -17.31 41.20 -2.10
N SER A 701 -16.18 40.81 -1.49
CA SER A 701 -15.40 39.64 -1.90
C SER A 701 -16.11 38.34 -1.52
N LYS A 702 -15.77 37.24 -2.21
CA LYS A 702 -16.30 35.91 -1.85
C LYS A 702 -15.50 35.35 -0.69
N MET A 703 -16.21 35.02 0.39
CA MET A 703 -15.66 34.31 1.54
C MET A 703 -15.00 33.00 1.09
N ARG A 704 -13.78 32.76 1.54
CA ARG A 704 -13.04 31.50 1.31
C ARG A 704 -13.44 30.45 2.34
N VAL A 705 -13.20 29.17 2.02
CA VAL A 705 -13.45 28.03 2.91
C VAL A 705 -12.74 28.22 4.25
N ARG A 706 -11.50 28.73 4.30
CA ARG A 706 -10.82 29.05 5.57
C ARG A 706 -11.61 29.99 6.48
N ALA A 707 -12.14 31.07 5.92
CA ALA A 707 -12.93 32.03 6.69
C ALA A 707 -14.24 31.40 7.18
N ALA A 708 -14.89 30.61 6.33
CA ALA A 708 -16.10 29.87 6.71
C ALA A 708 -15.82 28.86 7.85
N LEU A 709 -14.69 28.16 7.80
CA LEU A 709 -14.27 27.21 8.83
C LEU A 709 -13.95 27.87 10.17
N ALA A 710 -13.31 29.03 10.15
CA ALA A 710 -13.10 29.82 11.36
C ALA A 710 -14.46 30.14 12.03
N HIS A 711 -15.44 30.60 11.25
CA HIS A 711 -16.78 30.86 11.77
C HIS A 711 -17.53 29.61 12.26
N ILE A 712 -17.33 28.47 11.61
CA ILE A 712 -17.93 27.21 12.08
C ILE A 712 -17.34 26.79 13.43
N ASN A 713 -16.03 26.91 13.60
CA ASN A 713 -15.38 26.62 14.88
C ASN A 713 -15.81 27.60 15.97
N GLU A 714 -15.94 28.90 15.67
CA GLU A 714 -16.46 29.90 16.61
C GLU A 714 -17.88 29.55 17.08
N VAL A 715 -18.79 29.23 16.16
CA VAL A 715 -20.17 28.84 16.51
C VAL A 715 -20.21 27.51 17.25
N LEU A 716 -19.33 26.56 16.90
CA LEU A 716 -19.20 25.29 17.61
C LEU A 716 -18.78 25.52 19.06
N ASP A 717 -17.77 26.34 19.31
CA ASP A 717 -17.29 26.66 20.65
C ASP A 717 -18.39 27.34 21.48
N GLU A 718 -19.19 28.23 20.87
CA GLU A 718 -20.37 28.84 21.51
C GLU A 718 -21.45 27.82 21.91
N VAL A 719 -21.62 26.75 21.12
CA VAL A 719 -22.65 25.71 21.38
C VAL A 719 -22.17 24.67 22.39
N LEU A 720 -20.85 24.45 22.50
CA LEU A 720 -20.24 23.50 23.42
C LEU A 720 -19.91 24.09 24.80
N ALA A 721 -19.76 25.42 24.89
CA ALA A 721 -19.59 26.17 26.14
C ALA A 721 -20.90 26.27 26.93
#